data_AF-A0A937QR44-F1
#
_entry.id   AF-A0A937QR44-F1
#
_cell.length_a   1.000
_cell.length_b   1.000
_cell.length_c   1.000
_cell.angle_alpha   90.00
_cell.angle_beta   90.00
_cell.angle_gamma   90.00
#
_symmetry.space_group_name_H-M   'P 1'
#
loop_
_entity.id
_entity.type
_entity.pdbx_description
1 polymer ?
#
loop_
_entity_poly.entity_id
_entity_poly.type
_entity_poly.pdbx_seq_one_letter_code
_entity_poly.pdbx_strand_id
1 'polypeptide(L)'
;MKRLSIVAIVMLVVVPASAGVVEDSGIKGGIVVQVGCKDGKSLASLLVNEKFLVHGLDVDAKRIAKVRDWLRSDYLYGKVSAAVYNGRNLPYTDNLVNLLVIENSECEIQEKEMLRVLVPGGVAMVCGKKITKSVPSSIDEWTHFLHGADNNAVANDTVVAAPRTIQWVSNPRWARSHEEAASVSGLVSAKGRVFAVMDEAPNVSIRFMADWKLVARDAFNGTLLWKKTIPMWSDHLRHFRAGPTHLPRRLVAVGDKVYVTLGLDAPVSILDAATGDILTVLKGTERTEEIAVDDGIIYLAVGTSEVYRRGGGLHERGEPKATDFRYIMAVDGDSGEHLWKKDFTETDFLLPMTMTVRNGSVFYQDINGVGRLDARTGNEIWEKKRRTVARRMSFASPTVVATDDVLLVADRIPKVDSQDPQQMAATDKIEWGVHGWNEEGFARKCPNLLVAYSVKSGEVLWSKPCSESYNSAVDVFVVGDKVHIGASWDRFDLKTGVREEGREVKMTGGKVGMAHHRCYRNKASVRYVFTGRSGIEVADMEKGWLGNNSWIRGACQYGIMPANGMLYAPPDACGCFNKVKVQGFFAAAPAREKKGVEISDVERLRKGPAYGKISDPKAADDEDWPMYRRDGQRSGGARTTVSGTLKKSWSTKLTGRLTQPAIVADTVYIAETDSHTVYALSVANGREKWSFTVDGRVDSTPTIYKGMVLFGSADGCLYCLRATDGVLAWKFLAAPEIRLVSSYGQLESVWPVHGSVLIQNDAVYTSAGRNTYLDDGITFYKMDPVTGKVLNKNVLYNFDPETGAQLGPEGGFDMDGVNTDILSGDGENVFMKQERFDGSLQKSAKDAPHLFGVHGFLGEEWFVRSYWLLGTNVRAGWGAWASGNETTFGRIMTFDDESAYGYGRVRIASAATGHNADDYHLYGVKKVQMITGLPKARRKKGQKDPQPVVSSPSKPEPFWADEQSLIVRAMVLTSDKLIVAGPPDLRKKETGSLAYSNEEESLVSFKGEKGVMLRVVSTADGRTVSEQTLDTMPVFDGMSTARGRVFVSLKNGEVQCWE
;
A
#
# COMPACT_ATOMS: atom_id res chain seq x y z
N MET A 1 -21.47 27.34 -22.40
CA MET A 1 -21.14 28.63 -21.76
C MET A 1 -22.27 29.09 -20.85
N LYS A 2 -22.21 28.77 -19.56
CA LYS A 2 -22.81 29.49 -18.43
C LYS A 2 -21.92 29.18 -17.22
N ARG A 3 -21.28 30.23 -16.71
CA ARG A 3 -20.25 30.21 -15.66
C ARG A 3 -20.85 29.71 -14.34
N LEU A 4 -20.30 28.64 -13.76
CA LEU A 4 -20.40 28.40 -12.31
C LEU A 4 -19.36 29.33 -11.66
N SER A 5 -19.86 30.34 -10.95
CA SER A 5 -19.04 31.21 -10.12
C SER A 5 -18.62 30.44 -8.87
N ILE A 6 -17.33 30.17 -8.75
CA ILE A 6 -16.66 29.84 -7.49
C ILE A 6 -16.83 31.06 -6.60
N VAL A 7 -17.60 30.92 -5.52
CA VAL A 7 -17.64 31.93 -4.45
C VAL A 7 -16.34 31.79 -3.67
N ALA A 8 -15.33 32.55 -4.09
CA ALA A 8 -14.19 32.84 -3.25
C ALA A 8 -14.67 33.77 -2.14
N ILE A 9 -14.94 33.20 -0.96
CA ILE A 9 -15.08 33.99 0.27
C ILE A 9 -13.68 34.47 0.62
N VAL A 10 -13.32 35.68 0.19
CA VAL A 10 -12.25 36.46 0.82
C VAL A 10 -12.85 37.00 2.12
N MET A 11 -12.81 36.19 3.19
CA MET A 11 -12.87 36.74 4.53
C MET A 11 -11.54 37.46 4.76
N LEU A 12 -11.60 38.74 5.11
CA LEU A 12 -10.53 39.37 5.89
C LEU A 12 -10.47 38.61 7.22
N VAL A 13 -9.64 37.56 7.26
CA VAL A 13 -9.40 36.78 8.46
C VAL A 13 -8.45 37.59 9.33
N VAL A 14 -8.96 38.10 10.45
CA VAL A 14 -8.11 38.29 11.64
C VAL A 14 -7.53 36.91 11.92
N VAL A 15 -6.25 36.70 11.59
CA VAL A 15 -5.55 35.44 11.85
C VAL A 15 -5.72 35.14 13.34
N PRO A 16 -6.46 34.09 13.73
CA PRO A 16 -6.57 33.77 15.14
C PRO A 16 -5.16 33.49 15.67
N ALA A 17 -4.87 33.91 16.91
CA ALA A 17 -3.52 33.80 17.50
C ALA A 17 -2.91 32.38 17.42
N SER A 18 -3.75 31.35 17.35
CA SER A 18 -3.38 29.94 17.18
C SER A 18 -2.90 29.55 15.78
N ALA A 19 -3.36 30.20 14.70
CA ALA A 19 -2.81 29.96 13.36
C ALA A 19 -1.37 30.48 13.23
N GLY A 20 -1.05 31.57 13.94
CA GLY A 20 0.33 32.09 14.05
C GLY A 20 1.30 31.06 14.63
N VAL A 21 0.86 30.19 15.54
CA VAL A 21 1.72 29.15 16.14
C VAL A 21 2.23 28.15 15.11
N VAL A 22 1.41 27.78 14.11
CA VAL A 22 1.84 26.90 13.02
C VAL A 22 2.90 27.58 12.16
N GLU A 23 2.72 28.86 11.85
CA GLU A 23 3.68 29.65 11.09
C GLU A 23 5.01 29.83 11.85
N ASP A 24 4.95 30.22 13.13
CA ASP A 24 6.10 30.40 14.03
C ASP A 24 6.91 29.10 14.23
N SER A 25 6.22 27.96 14.16
CA SER A 25 6.88 26.65 14.23
C SER A 25 7.78 26.37 13.02
N GLY A 26 7.42 26.91 11.84
CA GLY A 26 8.07 26.62 10.57
C GLY A 26 7.65 25.30 9.90
N ILE A 27 6.76 24.52 10.52
CA ILE A 27 6.24 23.27 9.97
C ILE A 27 5.29 23.55 8.80
N LYS A 28 5.43 22.82 7.69
CA LYS A 28 4.68 23.05 6.43
C LYS A 28 3.64 21.97 6.09
N GLY A 29 3.54 20.93 6.89
CA GLY A 29 2.59 19.83 6.75
C GLY A 29 2.87 18.72 7.77
N GLY A 30 2.01 17.71 7.80
CA GLY A 30 2.11 16.58 8.72
C GLY A 30 1.10 16.66 9.88
N ILE A 31 1.44 16.07 11.03
CA ILE A 31 0.52 15.94 12.16
C ILE A 31 0.77 17.04 13.19
N VAL A 32 -0.29 17.77 13.55
CA VAL A 32 -0.31 18.78 14.61
C VAL A 32 -1.10 18.25 15.79
N VAL A 33 -0.52 18.35 16.98
CA VAL A 33 -1.18 17.94 18.23
C VAL A 33 -1.29 19.13 19.16
N GLN A 34 -2.48 19.41 19.69
CA GLN A 34 -2.67 20.42 20.74
C GLN A 34 -3.04 19.74 22.06
N VAL A 35 -2.31 20.03 23.13
CA VAL A 35 -2.62 19.56 24.50
C VAL A 35 -3.26 20.70 25.30
N GLY A 36 -4.38 20.42 25.95
CA GLY A 36 -5.17 21.41 26.68
C GLY A 36 -6.11 22.18 25.75
N CYS A 37 -6.97 21.46 25.04
CA CYS A 37 -7.90 22.05 24.07
C CYS A 37 -8.91 22.95 24.78
N LYS A 38 -9.00 24.23 24.42
CA LYS A 38 -9.98 25.16 25.01
C LYS A 38 -11.37 24.93 24.45
N ASP A 39 -11.48 24.97 23.12
CA ASP A 39 -12.72 24.81 22.35
C ASP A 39 -12.42 24.31 20.92
N GLY A 40 -13.47 23.92 20.20
CA GLY A 40 -13.33 23.37 18.85
C GLY A 40 -12.83 24.37 17.82
N LYS A 41 -13.16 25.66 17.95
CA LYS A 41 -12.76 26.71 17.02
C LYS A 41 -11.26 26.96 17.07
N SER A 42 -10.70 27.03 18.28
CA SER A 42 -9.26 27.15 18.50
C SER A 42 -8.52 25.95 17.93
N LEU A 43 -9.00 24.72 18.16
CA LEU A 43 -8.37 23.51 17.64
C LEU A 43 -8.43 23.45 16.11
N ALA A 44 -9.57 23.77 15.51
CA ALA A 44 -9.77 23.79 14.07
C ALA A 44 -8.87 24.80 13.35
N SER A 45 -8.54 25.92 13.99
CA SER A 45 -7.65 26.93 13.40
C SER A 45 -6.22 26.46 13.13
N LEU A 46 -5.80 25.34 13.73
CA LEU A 46 -4.51 24.70 13.45
C LEU A 46 -4.51 23.93 12.12
N LEU A 47 -5.68 23.65 11.54
CA LEU A 47 -5.83 23.06 10.20
C LEU A 47 -5.69 24.17 9.15
N VAL A 48 -4.48 24.69 8.97
CA VAL A 48 -4.21 25.81 8.07
C VAL A 48 -4.35 25.45 6.58
N ASN A 49 -4.24 24.16 6.23
CA ASN A 49 -4.51 23.60 4.90
C ASN A 49 -4.59 22.06 4.94
N GLU A 50 -4.89 21.44 3.80
CA GLU A 50 -5.06 19.99 3.62
C GLU A 50 -3.81 19.13 3.87
N LYS A 51 -2.62 19.75 3.98
CA LYS A 51 -1.37 19.04 4.28
C LYS A 51 -1.26 18.67 5.76
N PHE A 52 -2.19 19.13 6.58
CA PHE A 52 -2.20 18.90 8.02
C PHE A 52 -3.31 17.95 8.46
N LEU A 53 -3.01 17.20 9.51
CA LEU A 53 -3.98 16.46 10.32
C LEU A 53 -3.86 16.97 11.75
N VAL A 54 -4.97 17.34 12.38
CA VAL A 54 -4.97 17.97 13.71
C VAL A 54 -5.60 17.04 14.74
N HIS A 55 -4.94 16.86 15.89
CA HIS A 55 -5.47 16.09 17.01
C HIS A 55 -5.36 16.84 18.33
N GLY A 56 -6.50 17.09 18.97
CA GLY A 56 -6.59 17.70 20.27
C GLY A 56 -6.59 16.69 21.41
N LEU A 57 -5.84 16.95 22.48
CA LEU A 57 -5.81 16.13 23.68
C LEU A 57 -6.22 16.96 24.91
N ASP A 58 -7.03 16.38 25.79
CA ASP A 58 -7.38 16.96 27.09
C ASP A 58 -7.68 15.84 28.10
N VAL A 59 -7.52 16.12 29.40
CA VAL A 59 -7.88 15.18 30.47
C VAL A 59 -9.38 15.24 30.81
N ASP A 60 -10.04 16.36 30.50
CA ASP A 60 -11.46 16.58 30.75
C ASP A 60 -12.34 16.00 29.63
N ALA A 61 -12.93 14.84 29.91
CA ALA A 61 -13.86 14.17 29.01
C ALA A 61 -15.09 15.02 28.61
N LYS A 62 -15.56 15.91 29.49
CA LYS A 62 -16.71 16.79 29.17
C LYS A 62 -16.30 17.87 28.16
N ARG A 63 -15.07 18.37 28.28
CA ARG A 63 -14.54 19.35 27.34
C ARG A 63 -14.30 18.72 25.96
N ILE A 64 -13.72 17.53 25.93
CA ILE A 64 -13.56 16.78 24.68
C ILE A 64 -14.91 16.53 24.02
N ALA A 65 -15.94 16.13 24.76
CA ALA A 65 -17.29 15.96 24.19
C ALA A 65 -17.80 17.25 23.51
N LYS A 66 -17.67 18.41 24.17
CA LYS A 66 -18.06 19.70 23.58
C LYS A 66 -17.25 20.07 22.32
N VAL A 67 -15.95 19.79 22.35
CA VAL A 67 -15.06 20.02 21.18
C VAL A 67 -15.50 19.14 20.01
N ARG A 68 -15.79 17.86 20.25
CA ARG A 68 -16.30 16.93 19.23
C ARG A 68 -17.61 17.39 18.63
N ASP A 69 -18.56 17.79 19.48
CA ASP A 69 -19.86 18.27 19.04
C ASP A 69 -19.74 19.48 18.11
N TRP A 70 -18.87 20.43 18.44
CA TRP A 70 -18.61 21.62 17.62
C TRP A 70 -17.92 21.27 16.29
N LEU A 71 -16.86 20.46 16.33
CA LEU A 71 -16.13 20.06 15.12
C LEU A 71 -17.03 19.28 14.15
N ARG A 72 -17.96 18.48 14.69
CA ARG A 72 -18.95 17.76 13.90
C ARG A 72 -19.98 18.71 13.28
N SER A 73 -20.49 19.69 14.03
CA SER A 73 -21.46 20.65 13.48
C SER A 73 -20.89 21.47 12.31
N ASP A 74 -19.57 21.64 12.29
CA ASP A 74 -18.84 22.34 11.22
C ASP A 74 -18.26 21.39 10.15
N TYR A 75 -18.56 20.09 10.21
CA TYR A 75 -18.09 19.07 9.26
C TYR A 75 -16.55 18.94 9.16
N LEU A 76 -15.84 19.25 10.25
CA LEU A 76 -14.38 19.19 10.34
C LEU A 76 -13.86 17.91 11.03
N TYR A 77 -14.74 17.20 11.74
CA TYR A 77 -14.32 16.06 12.54
C TYR A 77 -13.70 14.94 11.69
N GLY A 78 -12.55 14.41 12.12
CA GLY A 78 -11.73 13.45 11.38
C GLY A 78 -10.44 14.09 10.89
N LYS A 79 -10.54 15.15 10.08
CA LYS A 79 -9.40 16.02 9.74
C LYS A 79 -8.89 16.81 10.95
N VAL A 80 -9.82 17.18 11.81
CA VAL A 80 -9.57 17.67 13.17
C VAL A 80 -10.28 16.70 14.11
N SER A 81 -9.55 16.06 15.00
CA SER A 81 -10.14 15.16 15.99
C SER A 81 -9.73 15.58 17.39
N ALA A 82 -10.42 15.09 18.41
CA ALA A 82 -10.04 15.35 19.79
C ALA A 82 -10.24 14.11 20.64
N ALA A 83 -9.36 13.81 21.60
CA ALA A 83 -9.43 12.63 22.44
C ALA A 83 -9.03 12.91 23.90
N VAL A 84 -9.55 12.05 24.79
CA VAL A 84 -9.15 12.06 26.20
C VAL A 84 -7.84 11.30 26.35
N TYR A 85 -6.90 11.87 27.12
CA TYR A 85 -5.63 11.21 27.46
C TYR A 85 -5.37 11.23 28.97
N ASN A 86 -4.28 10.61 29.42
CA ASN A 86 -3.98 10.42 30.83
C ASN A 86 -3.18 11.56 31.50
N GLY A 87 -3.00 12.69 30.83
CA GLY A 87 -2.26 13.84 31.38
C GLY A 87 -0.74 13.79 31.16
N ARG A 88 -0.14 12.59 31.10
CA ARG A 88 1.33 12.40 31.15
C ARG A 88 1.94 11.79 29.90
N ASN A 89 1.30 10.76 29.35
CA ASN A 89 1.81 10.00 28.21
C ASN A 89 0.99 10.33 26.97
N LEU A 90 1.69 10.69 25.91
CA LEU A 90 1.08 10.96 24.62
C LEU A 90 0.79 9.63 23.91
N PRO A 91 -0.40 9.48 23.29
CA PRO A 91 -0.87 8.20 22.76
C PRO A 91 -0.20 7.80 21.44
N TYR A 92 0.87 8.46 21.01
CA TYR A 92 1.48 8.25 19.69
C TYR A 92 2.66 7.29 19.74
N THR A 93 2.91 6.61 18.63
CA THR A 93 4.21 5.98 18.39
C THR A 93 5.34 7.01 18.34
N ASP A 94 6.57 6.53 18.43
CA ASP A 94 7.78 7.34 18.35
C ASP A 94 7.88 8.00 16.96
N ASN A 95 8.37 9.23 16.91
CA ASN A 95 8.57 9.96 15.65
C ASN A 95 7.29 10.07 14.80
N LEU A 96 6.17 10.54 15.35
CA LEU A 96 4.92 10.66 14.58
C LEU A 96 4.47 12.11 14.38
N VAL A 97 4.69 12.98 15.37
CA VAL A 97 4.11 14.33 15.44
C VAL A 97 5.08 15.36 14.88
N ASN A 98 4.63 16.20 13.94
CA ASN A 98 5.46 17.28 13.38
C ASN A 98 5.45 18.52 14.28
N LEU A 99 4.29 18.85 14.84
CA LEU A 99 4.09 20.00 15.73
C LEU A 99 3.29 19.62 16.98
N LEU A 100 3.87 19.83 18.15
CA LEU A 100 3.19 19.69 19.44
C LEU A 100 2.96 21.08 20.05
N VAL A 101 1.72 21.44 20.34
CA VAL A 101 1.34 22.73 20.92
C VAL A 101 0.84 22.51 22.35
N ILE A 102 1.47 23.16 23.32
CA ILE A 102 1.10 23.12 24.74
C ILE A 102 0.96 24.55 25.23
N GLU A 103 -0.27 25.01 25.44
CA GLU A 103 -0.54 26.39 25.88
C GLU A 103 -0.65 26.53 27.41
N ASN A 104 -0.79 25.42 28.14
CA ASN A 104 -0.94 25.43 29.59
C ASN A 104 0.39 25.11 30.29
N SER A 105 0.85 26.01 31.16
CA SER A 105 2.06 25.84 31.97
C SER A 105 1.95 24.74 33.04
N GLU A 106 0.73 24.29 33.37
CA GLU A 106 0.47 23.21 34.32
C GLU A 106 0.56 21.81 33.68
N CYS A 107 1.04 21.70 32.44
CA CYS A 107 1.15 20.41 31.75
C CYS A 107 2.22 19.51 32.37
N GLU A 108 1.84 18.28 32.77
CA GLU A 108 2.76 17.29 33.38
C GLU A 108 3.58 16.47 32.37
N ILE A 109 3.53 16.81 31.06
CA ILE A 109 4.25 16.05 30.03
C ILE A 109 5.75 16.39 30.11
N GLN A 110 6.56 15.36 30.35
CA GLN A 110 8.01 15.51 30.41
C GLN A 110 8.61 15.79 29.03
N GLU A 111 9.72 16.53 28.98
CA GLU A 111 10.44 16.83 27.73
C GLU A 111 10.86 15.56 26.98
N LYS A 112 11.27 14.51 27.70
CA LYS A 112 11.57 13.20 27.09
C LYS A 112 10.39 12.62 26.31
N GLU A 113 9.17 12.76 26.83
CA GLU A 113 7.95 12.29 26.15
C GLU A 113 7.60 13.15 24.95
N MET A 114 7.77 14.47 25.04
CA MET A 114 7.62 15.39 23.90
C MET A 114 8.59 15.02 22.77
N LEU A 115 9.87 14.87 23.10
CA LEU A 115 10.90 14.49 22.14
C LEU A 115 10.70 13.07 21.59
N ARG A 116 10.09 12.13 22.34
CA ARG A 116 9.78 10.79 21.84
C ARG A 116 8.80 10.84 20.66
N VAL A 117 7.70 11.57 20.81
CA VAL A 117 6.65 11.62 19.79
C VAL A 117 6.98 12.52 18.62
N LEU A 118 7.82 13.55 18.80
CA LEU A 118 8.19 14.44 17.70
C LEU A 118 8.99 13.67 16.63
N VAL A 119 8.68 13.92 15.36
CA VAL A 119 9.54 13.49 14.25
C VAL A 119 10.92 14.15 14.36
N PRO A 120 12.00 13.55 13.83
CA PRO A 120 13.27 14.25 13.64
C PRO A 120 13.08 15.60 12.92
N GLY A 121 13.53 16.71 13.53
CA GLY A 121 13.28 18.07 13.04
C GLY A 121 11.91 18.66 13.42
N GLY A 122 11.04 17.89 14.08
CA GLY A 122 9.75 18.33 14.61
C GLY A 122 9.88 19.31 15.77
N VAL A 123 8.80 20.04 16.03
CA VAL A 123 8.79 21.18 16.96
C VAL A 123 7.73 21.01 18.04
N ALA A 124 8.08 21.29 19.30
CA ALA A 124 7.13 21.57 20.36
C ALA A 124 7.11 23.09 20.67
N MET A 125 5.92 23.66 20.71
CA MET A 125 5.64 25.04 21.12
C MET A 125 4.99 24.97 22.51
N VAL A 126 5.77 25.24 23.56
CA VAL A 126 5.34 25.13 24.97
C VAL A 126 5.30 26.51 25.59
N CYS A 127 4.10 27.04 25.84
CA CYS A 127 3.89 28.39 26.38
C CYS A 127 4.71 29.47 25.64
N GLY A 128 4.77 29.37 24.30
CA GLY A 128 5.55 30.28 23.44
C GLY A 128 7.04 29.90 23.28
N LYS A 129 7.58 28.97 24.08
CA LYS A 129 8.95 28.46 23.91
C LYS A 129 9.00 27.38 22.83
N LYS A 130 9.90 27.54 21.87
CA LYS A 130 10.18 26.57 20.81
C LYS A 130 11.22 25.54 21.28
N ILE A 131 10.91 24.26 21.15
CA ILE A 131 11.81 23.12 21.36
C ILE A 131 11.83 22.31 20.06
N THR A 132 13.01 22.06 19.51
CA THR A 132 13.15 21.30 18.24
C THR A 132 13.87 19.98 18.51
N LYS A 133 13.31 18.87 18.02
CA LYS A 133 13.98 17.57 18.09
C LYS A 133 15.13 17.53 17.09
N SER A 134 16.34 17.26 17.58
CA SER A 134 17.51 17.05 16.73
C SER A 134 17.32 15.83 15.83
N VAL A 135 17.79 15.91 14.59
CA VAL A 135 17.88 14.75 13.71
C VAL A 135 18.99 13.83 14.23
N PRO A 136 18.69 12.55 14.57
CA PRO A 136 19.72 11.64 15.06
C PRO A 136 20.77 11.34 13.99
N SER A 137 22.04 11.30 14.36
CA SER A 137 23.12 10.88 13.44
C SER A 137 23.08 9.38 13.10
N SER A 138 22.22 8.61 13.77
CA SER A 138 22.09 7.16 13.60
C SER A 138 21.15 6.76 12.45
N ILE A 139 20.36 7.70 11.92
CA ILE A 139 19.48 7.50 10.77
C ILE A 139 20.08 8.15 9.53
N ASP A 140 19.71 7.66 8.35
CA ASP A 140 20.23 8.17 7.07
C ASP A 140 19.11 8.42 6.06
N GLU A 141 19.37 9.28 5.08
CA GLU A 141 18.47 9.57 3.96
C GLU A 141 18.80 8.68 2.74
N TRP A 142 18.01 8.78 1.67
CA TRP A 142 18.21 7.98 0.45
C TRP A 142 17.96 8.87 -0.77
N THR A 143 18.91 9.75 -1.01
CA THR A 143 18.79 10.91 -1.91
C THR A 143 18.64 10.53 -3.39
N HIS A 144 19.24 9.41 -3.81
CA HIS A 144 19.26 8.90 -5.17
C HIS A 144 18.71 7.47 -5.22
N PHE A 145 18.43 6.94 -6.42
CA PHE A 145 17.92 5.57 -6.57
C PHE A 145 18.75 4.50 -5.82
N LEU A 146 20.09 4.62 -5.88
CA LEU A 146 21.05 3.75 -5.19
C LEU A 146 21.74 4.49 -4.04
N HIS A 147 20.92 5.11 -3.17
CA HIS A 147 21.30 5.88 -1.98
C HIS A 147 21.95 7.24 -2.27
N GLY A 148 23.13 7.25 -2.88
CA GLY A 148 23.90 8.45 -3.21
C GLY A 148 24.26 8.57 -4.69
N ALA A 149 24.93 9.66 -5.05
CA ALA A 149 25.49 9.87 -6.39
C ALA A 149 26.64 8.89 -6.73
N ASP A 150 27.19 8.24 -5.70
CA ASP A 150 28.25 7.24 -5.76
C ASP A 150 27.76 5.83 -6.17
N ASN A 151 26.44 5.67 -6.31
CA ASN A 151 25.74 4.43 -6.67
C ASN A 151 25.94 3.27 -5.69
N ASN A 152 26.43 3.53 -4.48
CA ASN A 152 26.57 2.52 -3.44
C ASN A 152 25.22 2.30 -2.76
N ALA A 153 24.51 1.20 -3.05
CA ALA A 153 23.16 0.93 -2.54
C ALA A 153 23.13 0.50 -1.05
N VAL A 154 23.82 1.26 -0.19
CA VAL A 154 24.04 1.03 1.23
C VAL A 154 23.73 2.31 2.00
N ALA A 155 22.70 2.30 2.85
CA ALA A 155 22.46 3.38 3.79
C ALA A 155 23.47 3.32 4.96
N ASN A 156 23.91 4.49 5.45
CA ASN A 156 24.66 4.62 6.71
C ASN A 156 23.76 4.47 7.95
N ASP A 157 22.49 4.15 7.73
CA ASP A 157 21.48 3.97 8.77
C ASP A 157 21.79 2.77 9.68
N THR A 158 21.90 3.04 10.98
CA THR A 158 22.19 2.03 12.01
C THR A 158 20.94 1.59 12.78
N VAL A 159 19.80 2.24 12.55
CA VAL A 159 18.52 1.99 13.22
C VAL A 159 17.64 1.06 12.39
N VAL A 160 17.61 1.24 11.06
CA VAL A 160 16.84 0.38 10.16
C VAL A 160 17.19 -1.09 10.38
N ALA A 161 16.17 -1.94 10.49
CA ALA A 161 16.33 -3.35 10.82
C ALA A 161 15.16 -4.18 10.27
N ALA A 162 15.09 -5.46 10.66
CA ALA A 162 13.97 -6.32 10.29
C ALA A 162 12.62 -5.70 10.73
N PRO A 163 11.61 -5.70 9.85
CA PRO A 163 10.33 -5.05 10.14
C PRO A 163 9.60 -5.81 11.25
N ARG A 164 9.11 -5.09 12.26
CA ARG A 164 8.36 -5.66 13.39
C ARG A 164 7.12 -4.85 13.76
N THR A 165 7.12 -3.56 13.44
CA THR A 165 6.04 -2.65 13.79
C THR A 165 5.66 -1.76 12.61
N ILE A 166 4.39 -1.36 12.54
CA ILE A 166 3.94 -0.38 11.55
C ILE A 166 4.29 1.04 12.01
N GLN A 167 4.98 1.83 11.18
CA GLN A 167 5.07 3.28 11.42
C GLN A 167 3.88 4.01 10.79
N TRP A 168 3.62 3.74 9.52
CA TRP A 168 2.44 4.25 8.82
C TRP A 168 2.09 3.39 7.59
N VAL A 169 0.83 3.49 7.15
CA VAL A 169 0.35 2.91 5.88
C VAL A 169 -0.52 3.91 5.13
N SER A 170 -0.40 3.97 3.81
CA SER A 170 -1.15 4.91 2.97
C SER A 170 -1.52 4.34 1.59
N ASN A 171 -2.37 5.07 0.87
CA ASN A 171 -2.68 4.83 -0.53
C ASN A 171 -1.50 5.13 -1.47
N PRO A 172 -1.44 4.48 -2.66
CA PRO A 172 -2.37 3.43 -3.14
C PRO A 172 -2.27 2.09 -2.39
N ARG A 173 -3.36 1.33 -2.29
CA ARG A 173 -3.34 -0.02 -1.67
C ARG A 173 -2.59 -1.07 -2.47
N TRP A 174 -2.61 -0.93 -3.79
CA TRP A 174 -2.11 -1.91 -4.75
C TRP A 174 -1.39 -1.20 -5.90
N ALA A 175 -0.38 -1.86 -6.47
CA ALA A 175 0.05 -1.53 -7.82
C ALA A 175 -0.96 -2.10 -8.84
N ARG A 176 -0.98 -1.54 -10.06
CA ARG A 176 -1.99 -1.88 -11.09
C ARG A 176 -1.75 -3.24 -11.73
N SER A 177 -0.50 -3.60 -12.01
CA SER A 177 -0.19 -4.84 -12.71
C SER A 177 1.09 -5.48 -12.20
N HIS A 178 1.08 -6.81 -12.19
CA HIS A 178 2.31 -7.60 -12.07
C HIS A 178 2.94 -7.88 -13.43
N GLU A 179 2.15 -7.89 -14.51
CA GLU A 179 2.57 -8.42 -15.82
C GLU A 179 3.00 -7.32 -16.80
N GLU A 180 2.91 -6.07 -16.39
CA GLU A 180 3.21 -4.89 -17.19
C GLU A 180 4.18 -3.96 -16.42
N ALA A 181 4.34 -2.71 -16.85
CA ALA A 181 5.21 -1.76 -16.17
C ALA A 181 4.83 -1.62 -14.69
N ALA A 182 5.83 -1.56 -13.82
CA ALA A 182 5.60 -1.39 -12.39
C ALA A 182 4.96 -0.01 -12.13
N SER A 183 3.92 0.04 -11.29
CA SER A 183 3.26 1.29 -10.92
C SER A 183 4.12 2.22 -10.06
N VAL A 184 5.30 1.80 -9.61
CA VAL A 184 6.26 2.65 -8.91
C VAL A 184 7.60 2.51 -9.61
N SER A 185 8.14 3.65 -10.04
CA SER A 185 9.34 3.70 -10.87
C SER A 185 10.50 4.46 -10.21
N GLY A 186 10.24 5.23 -9.15
CA GLY A 186 11.26 5.95 -8.40
C GLY A 186 10.78 6.23 -6.99
N LEU A 187 11.68 6.14 -6.02
CA LEU A 187 11.45 6.49 -4.63
C LEU A 187 12.77 6.93 -4.00
N VAL A 188 12.78 8.11 -3.39
CA VAL A 188 13.93 8.74 -2.72
C VAL A 188 13.44 9.44 -1.44
N SER A 189 14.37 9.76 -0.53
CA SER A 189 14.08 10.46 0.72
C SER A 189 15.09 11.58 0.95
N ALA A 190 14.60 12.75 1.38
CA ALA A 190 15.42 13.87 1.84
C ALA A 190 14.64 14.77 2.82
N LYS A 191 15.33 15.32 3.82
CA LYS A 191 14.80 16.22 4.86
C LYS A 191 13.50 15.73 5.49
N GLY A 192 13.45 14.45 5.86
CA GLY A 192 12.27 13.85 6.49
C GLY A 192 11.05 13.74 5.57
N ARG A 193 11.23 13.72 4.25
CA ARG A 193 10.17 13.53 3.25
C ARG A 193 10.54 12.38 2.31
N VAL A 194 9.53 11.67 1.82
CA VAL A 194 9.67 10.66 0.76
C VAL A 194 9.00 11.15 -0.51
N PHE A 195 9.68 10.96 -1.64
CA PHE A 195 9.23 11.34 -2.98
C PHE A 195 9.14 10.10 -3.84
N ALA A 196 8.01 9.90 -4.52
CA ALA A 196 7.82 8.75 -5.39
C ALA A 196 7.18 9.12 -6.71
N VAL A 197 7.61 8.47 -7.80
CA VAL A 197 6.88 8.48 -9.07
C VAL A 197 5.99 7.25 -9.14
N MET A 198 4.68 7.46 -9.26
CA MET A 198 3.68 6.39 -9.20
C MET A 198 2.57 6.55 -10.24
N ASP A 199 2.08 5.44 -10.79
CA ASP A 199 0.83 5.35 -11.57
C ASP A 199 -0.34 5.10 -10.62
N GLU A 200 -1.24 6.08 -10.51
CA GLU A 200 -2.44 6.03 -9.66
C GLU A 200 -3.76 5.80 -10.44
N ALA A 201 -3.69 5.37 -11.70
CA ALA A 201 -4.89 5.02 -12.46
C ALA A 201 -5.64 3.82 -11.84
N PRO A 202 -6.94 3.63 -12.13
CA PRO A 202 -7.71 2.54 -11.54
C PRO A 202 -7.04 1.17 -11.72
N ASN A 203 -6.97 0.41 -10.63
CA ASN A 203 -6.34 -0.92 -10.54
C ASN A 203 -7.30 -2.08 -10.87
N VAL A 204 -8.53 -1.77 -11.29
CA VAL A 204 -9.50 -2.76 -11.79
C VAL A 204 -9.04 -3.40 -13.11
N SER A 205 -8.31 -2.65 -13.94
CA SER A 205 -7.72 -3.14 -15.17
C SER A 205 -6.49 -2.31 -15.56
N ILE A 206 -5.45 -2.98 -16.06
CA ILE A 206 -4.26 -2.28 -16.57
C ILE A 206 -4.56 -1.52 -17.88
N ARG A 207 -5.69 -1.81 -18.53
CA ARG A 207 -6.08 -1.26 -19.83
C ARG A 207 -6.48 0.22 -19.80
N PHE A 208 -6.66 0.81 -18.62
CA PHE A 208 -6.83 2.26 -18.51
C PHE A 208 -5.48 2.95 -18.68
N MET A 209 -5.46 4.06 -19.41
CA MET A 209 -4.29 4.94 -19.47
C MET A 209 -3.73 5.26 -18.07
N ALA A 210 -2.41 5.24 -17.93
CA ALA A 210 -1.73 5.55 -16.69
C ALA A 210 -1.97 6.99 -16.22
N ASP A 211 -2.01 7.18 -14.90
CA ASP A 211 -2.11 8.49 -14.24
C ASP A 211 -0.83 8.69 -13.40
N TRP A 212 0.26 9.03 -14.08
CA TRP A 212 1.57 9.20 -13.46
C TRP A 212 1.66 10.47 -12.63
N LYS A 213 2.21 10.35 -11.41
CA LYS A 213 2.39 11.47 -10.48
C LYS A 213 3.73 11.39 -9.77
N LEU A 214 4.32 12.56 -9.54
CA LEU A 214 5.29 12.75 -8.47
C LEU A 214 4.53 13.06 -7.18
N VAL A 215 4.75 12.24 -6.14
CA VAL A 215 4.04 12.30 -4.87
C VAL A 215 5.05 12.56 -3.76
N ALA A 216 4.78 13.56 -2.92
CA ALA A 216 5.57 13.84 -1.71
C ALA A 216 4.76 13.53 -0.44
N ARG A 217 5.40 12.88 0.51
CA ARG A 217 4.84 12.57 1.82
C ARG A 217 5.83 12.88 2.93
N ASP A 218 5.30 13.14 4.12
CA ASP A 218 6.10 13.08 5.33
C ASP A 218 6.67 11.66 5.50
N ALA A 219 7.96 11.55 5.78
CA ALA A 219 8.65 10.26 5.84
C ALA A 219 8.30 9.43 7.09
N PHE A 220 7.85 10.08 8.16
CA PHE A 220 7.67 9.49 9.49
C PHE A 220 6.21 9.21 9.85
N ASN A 221 5.26 9.85 9.16
CA ASN A 221 3.82 9.56 9.31
C ASN A 221 3.05 9.42 7.99
N GLY A 222 3.70 9.53 6.83
CA GLY A 222 3.07 9.25 5.53
C GLY A 222 2.02 10.27 5.08
N THR A 223 1.84 11.37 5.81
CA THR A 223 0.89 12.45 5.46
C THR A 223 1.19 12.96 4.06
N LEU A 224 0.17 13.11 3.23
CA LEU A 224 0.32 13.63 1.86
C LEU A 224 0.63 15.12 1.92
N LEU A 225 1.76 15.54 1.35
CA LEU A 225 2.17 16.94 1.33
C LEU A 225 1.76 17.61 0.01
N TRP A 226 2.03 16.97 -1.11
CA TRP A 226 1.65 17.45 -2.43
C TRP A 226 1.74 16.33 -3.48
N LYS A 227 1.06 16.54 -4.60
CA LYS A 227 1.15 15.70 -5.80
C LYS A 227 1.31 16.59 -7.02
N LYS A 228 2.11 16.16 -8.00
CA LYS A 228 2.23 16.80 -9.30
C LYS A 228 2.03 15.76 -10.40
N THR A 229 1.10 16.02 -11.31
CA THR A 229 0.85 15.16 -12.47
C THR A 229 2.05 15.18 -13.41
N ILE A 230 2.41 14.01 -13.93
CA ILE A 230 3.39 13.83 -14.98
C ILE A 230 2.62 13.33 -16.22
N PRO A 231 2.49 14.13 -17.29
CA PRO A 231 1.66 13.75 -18.44
C PRO A 231 2.06 12.40 -19.08
N MET A 232 3.36 12.14 -19.18
CA MET A 232 3.91 10.90 -19.71
C MET A 232 5.23 10.58 -19.00
N TRP A 233 5.27 9.49 -18.23
CA TRP A 233 6.49 9.03 -17.57
C TRP A 233 7.08 7.78 -18.20
N SER A 234 6.23 6.81 -18.52
CA SER A 234 6.57 5.60 -19.27
C SER A 234 5.26 5.01 -19.75
N ASP A 235 5.26 4.37 -20.91
CA ASP A 235 4.08 3.60 -21.26
C ASP A 235 3.92 2.41 -20.29
N HIS A 236 2.71 2.28 -19.76
CA HIS A 236 2.33 1.28 -18.80
C HIS A 236 2.26 -0.13 -19.38
N LEU A 237 2.10 -0.28 -20.70
CA LEU A 237 2.07 -1.57 -21.41
C LEU A 237 3.46 -2.00 -21.94
N ARG A 238 4.52 -1.61 -21.23
CA ARG A 238 5.92 -1.96 -21.56
C ARG A 238 6.28 -3.43 -21.37
N HIS A 239 5.33 -4.32 -21.09
CA HIS A 239 5.52 -5.74 -20.75
C HIS A 239 6.31 -5.99 -19.47
N PHE A 240 6.13 -7.20 -18.93
CA PHE A 240 6.72 -7.62 -17.67
C PHE A 240 8.25 -7.47 -17.66
N ARG A 241 8.77 -6.65 -16.72
CA ARG A 241 10.21 -6.44 -16.46
C ARG A 241 10.99 -5.87 -17.66
N ALA A 242 10.31 -5.13 -18.53
CA ALA A 242 10.87 -4.61 -19.78
C ALA A 242 10.94 -3.06 -19.84
N GLY A 243 10.66 -2.41 -18.71
CA GLY A 243 10.93 -0.98 -18.51
C GLY A 243 12.43 -0.67 -18.44
N PRO A 244 12.84 0.56 -18.79
CA PRO A 244 14.26 0.91 -18.81
C PRO A 244 14.82 0.91 -17.39
N THR A 245 16.00 0.32 -17.21
CA THR A 245 16.66 0.22 -15.88
C THR A 245 17.00 1.56 -15.26
N HIS A 246 17.17 2.60 -16.08
CA HIS A 246 17.52 3.95 -15.67
C HIS A 246 16.30 4.81 -15.26
N LEU A 247 15.06 4.35 -15.48
CA LEU A 247 13.86 5.13 -15.15
C LEU A 247 13.85 5.68 -13.69
N PRO A 248 14.32 4.93 -12.67
CA PRO A 248 14.43 5.46 -11.30
C PRO A 248 15.45 6.58 -11.12
N ARG A 249 16.43 6.76 -12.03
CA ARG A 249 17.49 7.78 -11.95
C ARG A 249 17.06 9.17 -12.40
N ARG A 250 15.80 9.32 -12.81
CA ARG A 250 15.20 10.60 -13.17
C ARG A 250 14.57 11.33 -11.98
N LEU A 251 14.71 10.81 -10.76
CA LEU A 251 14.24 11.44 -9.52
C LEU A 251 15.37 11.43 -8.49
N VAL A 252 15.75 12.62 -8.02
CA VAL A 252 16.74 12.85 -6.96
C VAL A 252 16.18 13.86 -5.96
N ALA A 253 16.46 13.68 -4.67
CA ALA A 253 16.13 14.65 -3.64
C ALA A 253 17.35 14.89 -2.74
N VAL A 254 17.81 16.13 -2.64
CA VAL A 254 18.96 16.51 -1.81
C VAL A 254 18.62 17.79 -1.06
N GLY A 255 18.69 17.72 0.27
CA GLY A 255 18.29 18.85 1.12
C GLY A 255 16.83 19.24 0.87
N ASP A 256 16.60 20.52 0.61
CA ASP A 256 15.26 21.08 0.39
C ASP A 256 14.87 21.16 -1.11
N LYS A 257 15.62 20.50 -2.00
CA LYS A 257 15.37 20.47 -3.44
C LYS A 257 15.05 19.05 -3.94
N VAL A 258 14.13 18.96 -4.90
CA VAL A 258 13.84 17.74 -5.69
C VAL A 258 14.18 18.01 -7.16
N TYR A 259 14.96 17.14 -7.76
CA TYR A 259 15.39 17.21 -9.16
C TYR A 259 14.70 16.09 -9.95
N VAL A 260 13.94 16.46 -10.97
CA VAL A 260 13.09 15.50 -11.70
C VAL A 260 12.82 15.94 -13.14
N THR A 261 12.71 14.97 -14.06
CA THR A 261 12.16 15.23 -15.39
C THR A 261 10.64 15.07 -15.35
N LEU A 262 9.84 16.15 -15.46
CA LEU A 262 8.36 16.09 -15.44
C LEU A 262 7.75 15.60 -16.77
N GLY A 263 8.40 14.61 -17.36
CA GLY A 263 8.12 14.02 -18.68
C GLY A 263 9.37 13.32 -19.20
N LEU A 264 9.25 12.37 -20.13
CA LEU A 264 10.41 11.67 -20.70
C LEU A 264 11.31 12.59 -21.55
N ASP A 265 10.72 13.61 -22.18
CA ASP A 265 11.37 14.63 -23.01
C ASP A 265 11.46 16.00 -22.34
N ALA A 266 10.86 16.16 -21.16
CA ALA A 266 10.91 17.40 -20.40
C ALA A 266 12.35 17.69 -19.90
N PRO A 267 12.72 18.98 -19.78
CA PRO A 267 13.94 19.36 -19.09
C PRO A 267 13.88 19.01 -17.59
N VAL A 268 15.05 18.95 -16.96
CA VAL A 268 15.16 18.79 -15.51
C VAL A 268 14.56 20.00 -14.81
N SER A 269 13.62 19.73 -13.90
CA SER A 269 13.01 20.72 -13.02
C SER A 269 13.57 20.56 -11.61
N ILE A 270 13.90 21.69 -10.98
CA ILE A 270 14.24 21.78 -9.56
C ILE A 270 13.00 22.29 -8.82
N LEU A 271 12.51 21.51 -7.87
CA LEU A 271 11.32 21.81 -7.09
C LEU A 271 11.70 22.03 -5.64
N ASP A 272 10.95 22.89 -4.95
CA ASP A 272 10.99 22.96 -3.49
C ASP A 272 10.39 21.67 -2.91
N ALA A 273 11.16 21.00 -2.06
CA ALA A 273 10.81 19.69 -1.52
C ALA A 273 9.56 19.73 -0.63
N ALA A 274 9.29 20.86 0.04
CA ALA A 274 8.17 20.99 0.99
C ALA A 274 6.84 21.31 0.30
N THR A 275 6.88 22.06 -0.80
CA THR A 275 5.71 22.63 -1.48
C THR A 275 5.40 21.98 -2.82
N GLY A 276 6.42 21.48 -3.52
CA GLY A 276 6.29 20.98 -4.90
C GLY A 276 6.28 22.10 -5.94
N ASP A 277 6.55 23.34 -5.52
CA ASP A 277 6.67 24.48 -6.41
C ASP A 277 7.95 24.35 -7.24
N ILE A 278 7.84 24.68 -8.53
CA ILE A 278 9.00 24.66 -9.44
C ILE A 278 9.82 25.92 -9.13
N LEU A 279 11.04 25.72 -8.64
CA LEU A 279 12.00 26.78 -8.38
C LEU A 279 12.71 27.19 -9.68
N THR A 280 13.19 26.20 -10.43
CA THR A 280 13.97 26.39 -11.65
C THR A 280 13.67 25.29 -12.66
N VAL A 281 13.66 25.64 -13.94
CA VAL A 281 13.67 24.67 -15.06
C VAL A 281 14.97 24.83 -15.82
N LEU A 282 15.78 23.78 -15.86
CA LEU A 282 17.10 23.80 -16.49
C LEU A 282 16.95 23.61 -18.00
N LYS A 283 16.86 24.71 -18.75
CA LYS A 283 16.74 24.65 -20.22
C LYS A 283 17.96 23.98 -20.85
N GLY A 284 17.76 23.27 -21.96
CA GLY A 284 18.84 22.53 -22.65
C GLY A 284 19.18 21.19 -22.00
N THR A 285 18.36 20.73 -21.05
CA THR A 285 18.49 19.41 -20.40
C THR A 285 17.34 18.46 -20.77
N GLU A 286 16.60 18.79 -21.83
CA GLU A 286 15.57 17.93 -22.40
C GLU A 286 16.16 16.56 -22.73
N ARG A 287 15.37 15.48 -22.56
CA ARG A 287 15.82 14.09 -22.81
C ARG A 287 16.86 13.55 -21.81
N THR A 288 16.99 14.15 -20.63
CA THR A 288 17.79 13.58 -19.54
C THR A 288 17.25 12.20 -19.13
N GLU A 289 18.10 11.17 -19.13
CA GLU A 289 17.79 9.82 -18.64
C GLU A 289 18.28 9.55 -17.21
N GLU A 290 19.36 10.19 -16.79
CA GLU A 290 19.95 9.99 -15.46
C GLU A 290 20.35 11.32 -14.84
N ILE A 291 20.06 11.49 -13.54
CA ILE A 291 20.43 12.65 -12.73
C ILE A 291 21.29 12.17 -11.56
N ALA A 292 22.42 12.83 -11.34
CA ALA A 292 23.21 12.74 -10.12
C ALA A 292 23.50 14.15 -9.60
N VAL A 293 23.40 14.35 -8.28
CA VAL A 293 23.64 15.65 -7.64
C VAL A 293 24.70 15.46 -6.56
N ASP A 294 25.79 16.20 -6.67
CA ASP A 294 26.90 16.19 -5.71
C ASP A 294 27.45 17.62 -5.56
N ASP A 295 27.60 18.07 -4.32
CA ASP A 295 28.14 19.40 -3.98
C ASP A 295 27.52 20.58 -4.77
N GLY A 296 26.19 20.55 -4.94
CA GLY A 296 25.44 21.60 -5.65
C GLY A 296 25.53 21.57 -7.17
N ILE A 297 26.34 20.68 -7.75
CA ILE A 297 26.43 20.46 -9.21
C ILE A 297 25.51 19.31 -9.61
N ILE A 298 24.82 19.50 -10.74
CA ILE A 298 23.88 18.54 -11.32
C ILE A 298 24.53 17.91 -12.55
N TYR A 299 24.76 16.61 -12.49
CA TYR A 299 25.35 15.81 -13.56
C TYR A 299 24.25 15.01 -14.24
N LEU A 300 24.20 15.09 -15.56
CA LEU A 300 23.11 14.56 -16.36
C LEU A 300 23.65 13.64 -17.45
N ALA A 301 23.05 12.46 -17.61
CA ALA A 301 23.18 11.69 -18.84
C ALA A 301 21.98 12.02 -19.74
N VAL A 302 22.25 12.62 -20.90
CA VAL A 302 21.23 13.17 -21.80
C VAL A 302 21.22 12.43 -23.13
N GLY A 303 20.03 12.22 -23.69
CA GLY A 303 19.81 11.36 -24.86
C GLY A 303 19.36 9.96 -24.46
N THR A 304 19.08 9.08 -25.43
CA THR A 304 18.49 7.78 -25.14
C THR A 304 19.48 6.62 -25.11
N SER A 305 19.34 5.73 -24.14
CA SER A 305 20.10 4.47 -24.09
C SER A 305 19.45 3.38 -24.93
N GLU A 306 18.17 3.53 -25.29
CA GLU A 306 17.36 2.49 -25.94
C GLU A 306 17.22 2.68 -27.47
N VAL A 307 18.16 3.37 -28.13
CA VAL A 307 18.07 3.70 -29.57
C VAL A 307 17.90 2.46 -30.48
N TYR A 308 18.54 1.33 -30.14
CA TYR A 308 18.41 0.06 -30.87
C TYR A 308 17.60 -0.98 -30.09
N ARG A 309 16.43 -0.55 -29.60
CA ARG A 309 15.45 -1.42 -28.96
C ARG A 309 14.82 -2.37 -29.99
N ARG A 310 14.84 -3.69 -29.71
CA ARG A 310 14.21 -4.67 -30.60
C ARG A 310 12.69 -4.48 -30.63
N GLY A 311 12.11 -4.54 -31.84
CA GLY A 311 10.69 -4.24 -32.06
C GLY A 311 10.38 -2.74 -32.24
N GLY A 312 11.39 -1.86 -32.22
CA GLY A 312 11.23 -0.43 -32.43
C GLY A 312 10.94 0.37 -31.14
N GLY A 313 10.87 1.70 -31.29
CA GLY A 313 10.58 2.62 -30.19
C GLY A 313 9.09 2.68 -29.87
N LEU A 314 8.73 3.03 -28.63
CA LEU A 314 7.34 3.10 -28.16
C LEU A 314 6.66 4.43 -28.51
N HIS A 315 7.15 5.10 -29.56
CA HIS A 315 6.70 6.42 -29.95
C HIS A 315 5.23 6.46 -30.36
N GLU A 316 4.79 5.42 -31.05
CA GLU A 316 3.39 5.24 -31.44
C GLU A 316 2.45 5.11 -30.23
N ARG A 317 3.00 4.80 -29.04
CA ARG A 317 2.28 4.71 -27.77
C ARG A 317 2.50 5.94 -26.87
N GLY A 318 2.95 7.04 -27.47
CA GLY A 318 3.08 8.34 -26.80
C GLY A 318 4.45 8.60 -26.16
N GLU A 319 5.39 7.68 -26.24
CA GLU A 319 6.75 7.97 -25.77
C GLU A 319 7.54 8.85 -26.75
N PRO A 320 8.58 9.55 -26.29
CA PRO A 320 9.39 10.35 -27.19
C PRO A 320 10.22 9.50 -28.17
N LYS A 321 10.40 9.95 -29.42
CA LYS A 321 11.29 9.29 -30.41
C LYS A 321 12.71 9.17 -29.87
N ALA A 322 13.40 8.07 -30.18
CA ALA A 322 14.80 7.89 -29.82
C ALA A 322 15.68 9.05 -30.36
N THR A 323 16.65 9.49 -29.57
CA THR A 323 17.64 10.50 -29.98
C THR A 323 18.79 9.84 -30.74
N ASP A 324 19.43 10.59 -31.63
CA ASP A 324 20.67 10.25 -32.33
C ASP A 324 21.93 10.73 -31.58
N PHE A 325 21.75 11.48 -30.49
CA PHE A 325 22.81 11.95 -29.61
C PHE A 325 22.75 11.28 -28.22
N ARG A 326 23.91 11.22 -27.56
CA ARG A 326 24.05 10.91 -26.14
C ARG A 326 25.26 11.64 -25.56
N TYR A 327 25.14 12.23 -24.37
CA TYR A 327 26.23 12.97 -23.72
C TYR A 327 26.09 12.99 -22.20
N ILE A 328 27.19 13.25 -21.50
CA ILE A 328 27.18 13.68 -20.10
C ILE A 328 27.33 15.20 -20.07
N MET A 329 26.59 15.88 -19.21
CA MET A 329 26.78 17.30 -18.95
C MET A 329 26.76 17.61 -17.45
N ALA A 330 27.38 18.71 -17.06
CA ALA A 330 27.24 19.28 -15.73
C ALA A 330 26.58 20.66 -15.79
N VAL A 331 25.72 20.92 -14.82
CA VAL A 331 24.97 22.17 -14.67
C VAL A 331 25.14 22.63 -13.23
N ASP A 332 25.41 23.91 -13.03
CA ASP A 332 25.42 24.52 -11.70
C ASP A 332 23.98 24.56 -11.13
N GLY A 333 23.77 23.98 -9.95
CA GLY A 333 22.42 23.78 -9.40
C GLY A 333 21.76 25.02 -8.79
N ASP A 334 22.48 26.14 -8.70
CA ASP A 334 21.97 27.41 -8.20
C ASP A 334 21.71 28.40 -9.35
N SER A 335 22.66 28.59 -10.25
CA SER A 335 22.54 29.49 -11.41
C SER A 335 21.85 28.85 -12.61
N GLY A 336 21.90 27.52 -12.74
CA GLY A 336 21.47 26.79 -13.94
C GLY A 336 22.44 26.90 -15.11
N GLU A 337 23.65 27.44 -14.91
CA GLU A 337 24.68 27.57 -15.94
C GLU A 337 25.19 26.19 -16.36
N HIS A 338 25.33 25.98 -17.67
CA HIS A 338 25.94 24.77 -18.22
C HIS A 338 27.46 24.87 -18.07
N LEU A 339 28.04 24.00 -17.25
CA LEU A 339 29.46 24.05 -16.92
C LEU A 339 30.32 23.39 -18.00
N TRP A 340 29.92 22.20 -18.44
CA TRP A 340 30.63 21.43 -19.46
C TRP A 340 29.75 20.32 -20.04
N LYS A 341 30.18 19.78 -21.19
CA LYS A 341 29.53 18.69 -21.90
C LYS A 341 30.57 17.74 -22.50
N LYS A 342 30.35 16.43 -22.37
CA LYS A 342 31.11 15.36 -23.02
C LYS A 342 30.18 14.52 -23.90
N ASP A 343 30.37 14.62 -25.22
CA ASP A 343 29.62 13.85 -26.21
C ASP A 343 30.09 12.40 -26.32
N PHE A 344 29.15 11.51 -26.64
CA PHE A 344 29.38 10.11 -26.99
C PHE A 344 28.71 9.82 -28.34
N THR A 345 29.41 9.08 -29.20
CA THR A 345 28.98 8.68 -30.55
C THR A 345 28.53 7.22 -30.57
N GLU A 346 28.15 6.70 -31.75
CA GLU A 346 27.88 5.26 -31.92
C GLU A 346 29.12 4.40 -31.56
N THR A 347 30.33 4.88 -31.85
CA THR A 347 31.56 4.11 -31.62
C THR A 347 32.05 4.10 -30.18
N ASP A 348 31.52 4.97 -29.31
CA ASP A 348 31.84 5.11 -27.88
C ASP A 348 30.54 5.30 -27.08
N PHE A 349 29.50 4.57 -27.46
CA PHE A 349 28.17 4.68 -26.87
C PHE A 349 28.15 4.51 -25.33
N LEU A 350 27.70 5.54 -24.61
CA LEU A 350 27.57 5.55 -23.15
C LEU A 350 26.53 4.54 -22.64
N LEU A 351 26.94 3.62 -21.76
CA LEU A 351 26.05 2.62 -21.17
C LEU A 351 25.14 3.25 -20.09
N PRO A 352 23.85 2.84 -20.03
CA PRO A 352 22.96 3.30 -18.98
C PRO A 352 23.38 2.74 -17.61
N MET A 353 22.98 3.44 -16.55
CA MET A 353 23.24 3.09 -15.16
C MET A 353 24.70 3.24 -14.70
N THR A 354 25.58 3.83 -15.51
CA THR A 354 27.03 3.89 -15.23
C THR A 354 27.51 5.23 -14.70
N MET A 355 26.82 6.33 -15.02
CA MET A 355 27.18 7.65 -14.52
C MET A 355 27.15 7.65 -12.98
N THR A 356 28.28 8.01 -12.39
CA THR A 356 28.52 7.97 -10.94
C THR A 356 29.41 9.14 -10.54
N VAL A 357 29.12 9.80 -9.43
CA VAL A 357 29.86 10.98 -8.97
C VAL A 357 30.34 10.79 -7.55
N ARG A 358 31.62 11.06 -7.31
CA ARG A 358 32.22 11.02 -5.97
C ARG A 358 33.47 11.88 -5.92
N ASN A 359 33.57 12.72 -4.89
CA ASN A 359 34.78 13.45 -4.52
C ASN A 359 35.44 14.18 -5.71
N GLY A 360 34.67 15.03 -6.40
CA GLY A 360 35.15 15.82 -7.52
C GLY A 360 35.45 15.02 -8.80
N SER A 361 34.95 13.79 -8.92
CA SER A 361 35.12 12.95 -10.11
C SER A 361 33.78 12.45 -10.65
N VAL A 362 33.65 12.44 -11.98
CA VAL A 362 32.55 11.75 -12.68
C VAL A 362 33.11 10.51 -13.35
N PHE A 363 32.49 9.36 -13.07
CA PHE A 363 32.84 8.08 -13.69
C PHE A 363 31.74 7.62 -14.61
N TYR A 364 32.12 6.91 -15.66
CA TYR A 364 31.19 6.33 -16.63
C TYR A 364 31.78 5.07 -17.26
N GLN A 365 30.94 4.29 -17.94
CA GLN A 365 31.39 3.23 -18.83
C GLN A 365 30.65 3.36 -20.16
N ASP A 366 31.39 3.29 -21.26
CA ASP A 366 30.86 3.19 -22.62
C ASP A 366 31.12 1.78 -23.20
N ILE A 367 30.89 1.58 -24.50
CA ILE A 367 31.10 0.27 -25.13
C ILE A 367 32.57 -0.18 -25.20
N ASN A 368 33.52 0.75 -25.11
CA ASN A 368 34.95 0.52 -25.25
C ASN A 368 35.70 0.49 -23.92
N GLY A 369 35.26 1.27 -22.93
CA GLY A 369 36.07 1.59 -21.76
C GLY A 369 35.30 2.13 -20.55
N VAL A 370 36.07 2.31 -19.48
CA VAL A 370 35.67 3.00 -18.24
C VAL A 370 36.51 4.26 -18.16
N GLY A 371 35.87 5.40 -17.89
CA GLY A 371 36.54 6.70 -17.80
C GLY A 371 36.31 7.42 -16.48
N ARG A 372 37.22 8.35 -16.18
CA ARG A 372 37.11 9.32 -15.10
C ARG A 372 37.30 10.72 -15.66
N LEU A 373 36.35 11.60 -15.35
CA LEU A 373 36.40 13.02 -15.65
C LEU A 373 36.60 13.81 -14.36
N ASP A 374 37.26 14.95 -14.47
CA ASP A 374 37.20 16.00 -13.46
C ASP A 374 35.76 16.55 -13.42
N ALA A 375 35.14 16.54 -12.25
CA ALA A 375 33.72 16.85 -12.15
C ALA A 375 33.39 18.33 -12.39
N ARG A 376 34.35 19.24 -12.19
CA ARG A 376 34.12 20.68 -12.40
C ARG A 376 34.33 21.10 -13.85
N THR A 377 35.25 20.45 -14.56
CA THR A 377 35.67 20.85 -15.91
C THR A 377 35.25 19.90 -17.02
N GLY A 378 34.90 18.65 -16.69
CA GLY A 378 34.59 17.61 -17.67
C GLY A 378 35.82 17.04 -18.38
N ASN A 379 37.02 17.53 -18.05
CA ASN A 379 38.27 17.06 -18.64
C ASN A 379 38.54 15.62 -18.24
N GLU A 380 38.97 14.81 -19.21
CA GLU A 380 39.33 13.43 -18.95
C GLU A 380 40.62 13.34 -18.15
N ILE A 381 40.56 12.61 -17.03
CA ILE A 381 41.73 12.33 -16.18
C ILE A 381 42.38 11.04 -16.63
N TRP A 382 41.57 10.00 -16.88
CA TRP A 382 42.02 8.74 -17.47
C TRP A 382 40.85 7.97 -18.09
N GLU A 383 41.18 7.10 -19.04
CA GLU A 383 40.28 6.11 -19.62
C GLU A 383 40.99 4.74 -19.71
N LYS A 384 40.26 3.66 -19.48
CA LYS A 384 40.79 2.29 -19.50
C LYS A 384 39.88 1.37 -20.30
N LYS A 385 40.50 0.59 -21.20
CA LYS A 385 39.80 -0.34 -22.08
C LYS A 385 39.03 -1.41 -21.31
N ARG A 386 37.74 -1.55 -21.63
CA ARG A 386 36.81 -2.53 -21.09
C ARG A 386 35.61 -2.68 -22.04
N ARG A 387 35.67 -3.68 -22.93
CA ARG A 387 34.57 -3.93 -23.87
C ARG A 387 33.35 -4.57 -23.19
N THR A 388 32.17 -4.26 -23.71
CA THR A 388 30.88 -4.87 -23.36
C THR A 388 30.40 -5.84 -24.46
N VAL A 389 29.40 -6.66 -24.14
CA VAL A 389 28.60 -7.41 -25.11
C VAL A 389 27.73 -6.50 -25.99
N ALA A 390 27.54 -6.89 -27.26
CA ALA A 390 26.74 -6.14 -28.25
C ALA A 390 25.22 -6.27 -28.07
N ARG A 391 24.75 -7.27 -27.33
CA ARG A 391 23.31 -7.53 -27.10
C ARG A 391 23.02 -7.69 -25.63
N ARG A 392 22.04 -6.93 -25.13
CA ARG A 392 21.67 -6.92 -23.70
C ARG A 392 20.18 -7.05 -23.52
N MET A 393 19.77 -7.78 -22.49
CA MET A 393 18.40 -7.63 -22.00
C MET A 393 18.27 -6.25 -21.35
N SER A 394 17.11 -5.59 -21.50
CA SER A 394 16.83 -4.26 -20.92
C SER A 394 17.07 -4.17 -19.40
N PHE A 395 16.92 -5.28 -18.67
CA PHE A 395 17.22 -5.37 -17.23
C PHE A 395 18.71 -5.50 -16.87
N ALA A 396 19.59 -5.72 -17.86
CA ALA A 396 20.99 -6.07 -17.67
C ALA A 396 21.91 -4.88 -17.99
N SER A 397 22.11 -4.02 -16.99
CA SER A 397 23.04 -2.89 -17.04
C SER A 397 24.31 -3.14 -16.20
N PRO A 398 25.43 -2.46 -16.48
CA PRO A 398 26.60 -2.52 -15.62
C PRO A 398 26.29 -1.97 -14.22
N THR A 399 27.09 -2.38 -13.24
CA THR A 399 27.10 -1.77 -11.91
C THR A 399 28.40 -1.03 -11.71
N VAL A 400 28.31 0.27 -11.45
CA VAL A 400 29.43 1.14 -11.11
C VAL A 400 29.21 1.67 -9.69
N VAL A 401 30.20 1.51 -8.81
CA VAL A 401 30.19 2.04 -7.44
C VAL A 401 31.49 2.77 -7.19
N ALA A 402 31.41 4.04 -6.79
CA ALA A 402 32.57 4.86 -6.52
C ALA A 402 32.81 5.02 -5.02
N THR A 403 34.07 4.92 -4.61
CA THR A 403 34.54 5.31 -3.26
C THR A 403 35.61 6.39 -3.43
N ASP A 404 36.18 6.87 -2.33
CA ASP A 404 37.23 7.90 -2.40
C ASP A 404 38.51 7.41 -3.10
N ASP A 405 38.83 6.11 -2.97
CA ASP A 405 40.08 5.52 -3.45
C ASP A 405 39.91 4.47 -4.57
N VAL A 406 38.74 3.81 -4.62
CA VAL A 406 38.48 2.66 -5.49
C VAL A 406 37.18 2.84 -6.28
N LEU A 407 37.23 2.57 -7.58
CA LEU A 407 36.07 2.46 -8.47
C LEU A 407 35.81 0.98 -8.75
N LEU A 408 34.61 0.50 -8.43
CA LEU A 408 34.17 -0.86 -8.66
C LEU A 408 33.26 -0.90 -9.89
N VAL A 409 33.61 -1.73 -10.89
CA VAL A 409 32.80 -1.92 -12.10
C VAL A 409 32.53 -3.41 -12.32
N ALA A 410 31.27 -3.81 -12.16
CA ALA A 410 30.80 -5.15 -12.48
C ALA A 410 30.02 -5.13 -13.79
N ASP A 411 30.49 -5.90 -14.77
CA ASP A 411 29.83 -5.98 -16.07
C ASP A 411 30.07 -7.32 -16.77
N ARG A 412 29.27 -7.58 -17.81
CA ARG A 412 29.39 -8.72 -18.73
C ARG A 412 30.69 -8.62 -19.53
N ILE A 413 31.39 -9.74 -19.70
CA ILE A 413 32.58 -9.80 -20.55
C ILE A 413 32.23 -10.45 -21.89
N PRO A 414 32.50 -9.78 -23.03
CA PRO A 414 32.35 -10.39 -24.33
C PRO A 414 33.52 -11.31 -24.69
N LYS A 415 33.28 -12.21 -25.63
CA LYS A 415 34.33 -12.88 -26.40
C LYS A 415 34.66 -12.05 -27.63
N VAL A 416 35.86 -11.46 -27.64
CA VAL A 416 36.28 -10.44 -28.61
C VAL A 416 36.11 -10.88 -30.07
N ASP A 417 36.42 -12.14 -30.39
CA ASP A 417 36.37 -12.68 -31.76
C ASP A 417 35.16 -13.60 -32.01
N SER A 418 34.19 -13.64 -31.10
CA SER A 418 33.05 -14.55 -31.24
C SER A 418 31.98 -13.95 -32.16
N GLN A 419 31.48 -14.79 -33.07
CA GLN A 419 30.28 -14.50 -33.87
C GLN A 419 28.99 -14.97 -33.19
N ASP A 420 29.08 -15.54 -31.97
CA ASP A 420 27.91 -15.90 -31.18
C ASP A 420 27.19 -14.61 -30.75
N PRO A 421 25.95 -14.37 -31.22
CA PRO A 421 25.22 -13.14 -30.88
C PRO A 421 24.97 -12.94 -29.38
N GLN A 422 25.10 -14.01 -28.59
CA GLN A 422 24.96 -13.96 -27.14
C GLN A 422 26.24 -13.50 -26.41
N GLN A 423 27.39 -13.52 -27.07
CA GLN A 423 28.70 -13.31 -26.43
C GLN A 423 29.64 -12.38 -27.21
N MET A 424 29.28 -11.95 -28.42
CA MET A 424 30.09 -11.03 -29.23
C MET A 424 30.30 -9.67 -28.56
N ALA A 425 31.47 -9.08 -28.80
CA ALA A 425 31.79 -7.73 -28.34
C ALA A 425 31.01 -6.67 -29.13
N ALA A 426 30.59 -5.60 -28.44
CA ALA A 426 30.08 -4.41 -29.09
C ALA A 426 31.20 -3.72 -29.90
N THR A 427 30.86 -3.26 -31.10
CA THR A 427 31.76 -2.51 -32.00
C THR A 427 31.26 -1.09 -32.27
N ASP A 428 29.96 -0.95 -32.47
CA ASP A 428 29.30 0.29 -32.89
C ASP A 428 27.86 0.41 -32.36
N LYS A 429 27.20 -0.71 -32.00
CA LYS A 429 25.80 -0.72 -31.56
C LYS A 429 25.54 -1.66 -30.40
N ILE A 430 24.59 -1.29 -29.54
CA ILE A 430 24.01 -2.17 -28.51
C ILE A 430 22.54 -2.42 -28.82
N GLU A 431 22.20 -3.65 -29.11
CA GLU A 431 20.81 -4.08 -29.26
C GLU A 431 20.20 -4.39 -27.87
N TRP A 432 18.95 -3.96 -27.65
CA TRP A 432 18.23 -4.19 -26.39
C TRP A 432 17.05 -5.15 -26.56
N GLY A 433 17.06 -6.23 -25.78
CA GLY A 433 15.97 -7.17 -25.62
C GLY A 433 14.93 -6.64 -24.64
N VAL A 434 13.66 -6.77 -25.00
CA VAL A 434 12.52 -6.03 -24.42
C VAL A 434 11.52 -6.94 -23.72
N HIS A 435 11.88 -8.19 -23.44
CA HIS A 435 11.03 -9.12 -22.70
C HIS A 435 11.70 -9.63 -21.42
N GLY A 436 10.96 -9.71 -20.32
CA GLY A 436 11.48 -10.20 -19.03
C GLY A 436 11.79 -11.71 -18.93
N TRP A 437 11.69 -12.47 -20.03
CA TRP A 437 11.79 -13.94 -20.02
C TRP A 437 13.03 -14.45 -20.74
N ASN A 438 12.88 -14.82 -22.02
CA ASN A 438 13.94 -15.22 -22.91
C ASN A 438 13.63 -14.60 -24.27
N GLU A 439 14.64 -14.06 -24.91
CA GLU A 439 14.52 -13.46 -26.23
C GLU A 439 15.60 -14.04 -27.13
N GLU A 440 15.23 -14.43 -28.34
CA GLU A 440 16.14 -15.11 -29.25
C GLU A 440 17.34 -14.23 -29.59
N GLY A 441 18.55 -14.77 -29.44
CA GLY A 441 19.80 -14.04 -29.69
C GLY A 441 20.28 -13.19 -28.51
N PHE A 442 19.60 -13.22 -27.34
CA PHE A 442 20.03 -12.51 -26.13
C PHE A 442 20.42 -13.49 -25.02
N ALA A 443 21.63 -13.31 -24.46
CA ALA A 443 22.07 -14.08 -23.32
C ALA A 443 21.34 -13.65 -22.04
N ARG A 444 20.61 -14.58 -21.42
CA ARG A 444 20.07 -14.35 -20.07
C ARG A 444 21.15 -14.43 -18.99
N LYS A 445 22.18 -15.26 -19.21
CA LYS A 445 23.37 -15.35 -18.37
C LYS A 445 24.61 -15.23 -19.25
N CYS A 446 25.48 -14.30 -18.90
CA CYS A 446 26.79 -14.10 -19.52
C CYS A 446 27.85 -14.15 -18.42
N PRO A 447 29.12 -14.53 -18.69
CA PRO A 447 30.19 -14.32 -17.72
C PRO A 447 30.28 -12.84 -17.32
N ASN A 448 30.36 -12.57 -16.02
CA ASN A 448 30.53 -11.22 -15.50
C ASN A 448 31.82 -11.13 -14.68
N LEU A 449 32.44 -9.96 -14.66
CA LEU A 449 33.62 -9.69 -13.85
C LEU A 449 33.48 -8.35 -13.14
N LEU A 450 33.67 -8.38 -11.83
CA LEU A 450 33.88 -7.21 -11.01
C LEU A 450 35.36 -6.84 -11.09
N VAL A 451 35.65 -5.59 -11.45
CA VAL A 451 37.01 -5.05 -11.48
C VAL A 451 37.07 -3.83 -10.59
N ALA A 452 38.09 -3.79 -9.73
CA ALA A 452 38.41 -2.63 -8.91
C ALA A 452 39.54 -1.83 -9.57
N TYR A 453 39.30 -0.56 -9.81
CA TYR A 453 40.27 0.38 -10.35
C TYR A 453 40.68 1.37 -9.27
N SER A 454 41.95 1.77 -9.26
CA SER A 454 42.39 2.93 -8.48
C SER A 454 41.72 4.18 -9.04
N VAL A 455 41.01 4.94 -8.20
CA VAL A 455 40.43 6.23 -8.61
C VAL A 455 41.53 7.17 -9.13
N LYS A 456 42.70 7.15 -8.49
CA LYS A 456 43.82 8.03 -8.83
C LYS A 456 44.39 7.77 -10.23
N SER A 457 44.72 6.51 -10.56
CA SER A 457 45.46 6.18 -11.79
C SER A 457 44.67 5.41 -12.85
N GLY A 458 43.49 4.89 -12.50
CA GLY A 458 42.75 3.94 -13.32
C GLY A 458 43.40 2.56 -13.41
N GLU A 459 44.49 2.28 -12.69
CA GLU A 459 45.10 0.95 -12.71
C GLU A 459 44.20 -0.08 -12.02
N VAL A 460 44.16 -1.30 -12.58
CA VAL A 460 43.41 -2.41 -11.98
C VAL A 460 44.10 -2.81 -10.69
N LEU A 461 43.38 -2.73 -9.57
CA LEU A 461 43.83 -3.20 -8.26
C LEU A 461 43.64 -4.71 -8.14
N TRP A 462 42.44 -5.18 -8.50
CA TRP A 462 42.06 -6.59 -8.47
C TRP A 462 40.81 -6.84 -9.31
N SER A 463 40.50 -8.11 -9.58
CA SER A 463 39.25 -8.52 -10.23
C SER A 463 38.73 -9.85 -9.67
N LYS A 464 37.41 -10.04 -9.72
CA LYS A 464 36.72 -11.26 -9.27
C LYS A 464 35.58 -11.64 -10.21
N PRO A 465 35.39 -12.94 -10.51
CA PRO A 465 34.17 -13.40 -11.16
C PRO A 465 32.95 -13.01 -10.34
N CYS A 466 31.88 -12.59 -11.01
CA CYS A 466 30.61 -12.29 -10.36
C CYS A 466 29.45 -12.78 -11.22
N SER A 467 28.22 -12.62 -10.74
CA SER A 467 27.05 -12.95 -11.53
C SER A 467 25.89 -12.02 -11.23
N GLU A 468 25.11 -11.75 -12.27
CA GLU A 468 23.87 -11.00 -12.18
C GLU A 468 22.86 -11.68 -11.25
N SER A 469 22.09 -10.86 -10.55
CA SER A 469 20.89 -11.31 -9.85
C SER A 469 19.80 -11.68 -10.88
N TYR A 470 18.69 -12.27 -10.42
CA TYR A 470 17.66 -12.74 -11.34
C TYR A 470 16.96 -11.58 -12.06
N ASN A 471 17.27 -11.42 -13.35
CA ASN A 471 16.85 -10.29 -14.17
C ASN A 471 17.15 -8.92 -13.50
N SER A 472 18.35 -8.78 -12.93
CA SER A 472 18.85 -7.54 -12.34
C SER A 472 20.37 -7.51 -12.46
N ALA A 473 20.97 -6.32 -12.47
CA ALA A 473 22.41 -6.14 -12.46
C ALA A 473 23.08 -6.82 -11.24
N VAL A 474 24.41 -6.96 -11.30
CA VAL A 474 25.21 -7.50 -10.19
C VAL A 474 25.03 -6.63 -8.94
N ASP A 475 24.71 -7.23 -7.80
CA ASP A 475 24.66 -6.51 -6.53
C ASP A 475 26.07 -6.35 -5.96
N VAL A 476 26.48 -5.10 -5.73
CA VAL A 476 27.79 -4.72 -5.17
C VAL A 476 27.53 -3.71 -4.05
N PHE A 477 28.00 -4.01 -2.84
CA PHE A 477 27.82 -3.15 -1.67
C PHE A 477 29.17 -2.84 -1.04
N VAL A 478 29.45 -1.57 -0.78
CA VAL A 478 30.64 -1.16 -0.02
C VAL A 478 30.19 -0.74 1.38
N VAL A 479 30.76 -1.40 2.39
CA VAL A 479 30.51 -1.11 3.82
C VAL A 479 31.86 -0.92 4.49
N GLY A 480 32.18 0.32 4.86
CA GLY A 480 33.50 0.65 5.39
C GLY A 480 34.61 0.33 4.36
N ASP A 481 35.55 -0.50 4.76
CA ASP A 481 36.68 -0.97 3.94
C ASP A 481 36.40 -2.31 3.23
N LYS A 482 35.15 -2.77 3.23
CA LYS A 482 34.74 -4.07 2.67
C LYS A 482 33.81 -3.93 1.47
N VAL A 483 33.93 -4.86 0.53
CA VAL A 483 33.01 -5.03 -0.59
C VAL A 483 32.33 -6.39 -0.52
N HIS A 484 31.00 -6.40 -0.68
CA HIS A 484 30.17 -7.58 -0.74
C HIS A 484 29.58 -7.78 -2.14
N ILE A 485 29.57 -9.02 -2.63
CA ILE A 485 29.03 -9.39 -3.96
C ILE A 485 27.78 -10.25 -3.80
N GLY A 486 26.60 -9.75 -4.20
CA GLY A 486 25.31 -10.33 -3.77
C GLY A 486 24.90 -11.68 -4.37
N ALA A 487 25.63 -12.26 -5.33
CA ALA A 487 25.31 -13.62 -5.80
C ALA A 487 25.92 -14.72 -4.91
N SER A 488 27.15 -14.50 -4.43
CA SER A 488 27.84 -15.40 -3.49
C SER A 488 27.76 -14.92 -2.05
N TRP A 489 27.46 -13.63 -1.86
CA TRP A 489 27.54 -12.90 -0.58
C TRP A 489 28.94 -12.92 0.04
N ASP A 490 29.95 -13.17 -0.77
CA ASP A 490 31.35 -13.11 -0.36
C ASP A 490 31.74 -11.69 0.05
N ARG A 491 32.65 -11.61 1.03
CA ARG A 491 33.24 -10.38 1.52
C ARG A 491 34.72 -10.30 1.14
N PHE A 492 35.11 -9.16 0.57
CA PHE A 492 36.50 -8.88 0.22
C PHE A 492 36.95 -7.54 0.80
N ASP A 493 38.25 -7.43 1.04
CA ASP A 493 38.89 -6.14 1.30
C ASP A 493 38.81 -5.25 0.05
N LEU A 494 38.36 -4.00 0.23
CA LEU A 494 38.08 -3.08 -0.87
C LEU A 494 39.33 -2.76 -1.71
N LYS A 495 40.51 -2.62 -1.08
CA LYS A 495 41.73 -2.18 -1.77
C LYS A 495 42.53 -3.34 -2.36
N THR A 496 42.55 -4.49 -1.68
CA THR A 496 43.41 -5.62 -2.04
C THR A 496 42.66 -6.77 -2.72
N GLY A 497 41.34 -6.85 -2.57
CA GLY A 497 40.53 -7.94 -3.13
C GLY A 497 40.77 -9.29 -2.45
N VAL A 498 41.42 -9.29 -1.28
CA VAL A 498 41.61 -10.48 -0.44
C VAL A 498 40.25 -10.85 0.15
N ARG A 499 39.86 -12.12 -0.04
CA ARG A 499 38.61 -12.67 0.50
C ARG A 499 38.75 -12.91 1.98
N GLU A 500 37.73 -12.57 2.74
CA GLU A 500 37.65 -12.94 4.16
C GLU A 500 36.95 -14.30 4.28
N GLU A 501 37.73 -15.37 4.45
CA GLU A 501 37.21 -16.74 4.54
C GLU A 501 36.26 -16.92 5.73
N GLY A 502 35.09 -17.52 5.49
CA GLY A 502 34.07 -17.79 6.50
C GLY A 502 33.28 -16.56 6.98
N ARG A 503 33.49 -15.41 6.33
CA ARG A 503 32.84 -14.12 6.62
C ARG A 503 31.82 -13.69 5.56
N GLU A 504 31.41 -14.61 4.70
CA GLU A 504 30.29 -14.40 3.80
C GLU A 504 28.98 -14.18 4.58
N VAL A 505 28.08 -13.35 4.03
CA VAL A 505 26.76 -13.16 4.64
C VAL A 505 25.97 -14.45 4.46
N LYS A 506 25.68 -15.14 5.56
CA LYS A 506 25.02 -16.45 5.52
C LYS A 506 23.54 -16.31 5.19
N MET A 507 23.20 -16.51 3.91
CA MET A 507 21.82 -16.42 3.39
C MET A 507 21.02 -17.74 3.46
N THR A 508 21.34 -18.62 4.42
CA THR A 508 20.69 -19.94 4.57
C THR A 508 19.38 -19.84 5.36
N GLY A 509 18.34 -19.31 4.73
CA GLY A 509 16.98 -19.24 5.29
C GLY A 509 16.08 -20.45 4.95
N GLY A 510 14.87 -20.46 5.52
CA GLY A 510 13.84 -21.44 5.20
C GLY A 510 13.51 -21.46 3.70
N LYS A 511 13.39 -22.65 3.11
CA LYS A 511 13.09 -22.79 1.68
C LYS A 511 11.68 -22.31 1.36
N VAL A 512 11.58 -21.16 0.70
CA VAL A 512 10.36 -20.70 0.05
C VAL A 512 10.22 -21.27 -1.36
N GLY A 513 8.99 -21.30 -1.88
CA GLY A 513 8.69 -21.77 -3.23
C GLY A 513 9.32 -20.93 -4.34
N MET A 514 9.80 -19.72 -4.04
CA MET A 514 10.54 -18.92 -5.01
C MET A 514 12.00 -19.34 -5.08
N ALA A 515 12.42 -19.82 -6.26
CA ALA A 515 13.76 -20.38 -6.47
C ALA A 515 14.87 -19.32 -6.69
N HIS A 516 14.51 -18.04 -6.83
CA HIS A 516 15.42 -16.96 -7.20
C HIS A 516 14.99 -15.63 -6.57
N HIS A 517 15.90 -14.65 -6.46
CA HIS A 517 15.56 -13.28 -6.06
C HIS A 517 14.65 -12.62 -7.13
N ARG A 518 13.95 -11.54 -6.79
CA ARG A 518 13.15 -10.77 -7.77
C ARG A 518 14.03 -9.82 -8.56
N CYS A 519 13.40 -9.16 -9.52
CA CYS A 519 14.05 -8.40 -10.59
C CYS A 519 14.34 -6.95 -10.20
N TYR A 520 14.76 -6.72 -8.95
CA TYR A 520 15.19 -5.42 -8.47
C TYR A 520 16.55 -5.58 -7.77
N ARG A 521 17.36 -4.52 -7.76
CA ARG A 521 18.65 -4.52 -7.08
C ARG A 521 18.45 -4.63 -5.58
N ASN A 522 19.15 -5.56 -4.93
CA ASN A 522 19.10 -5.68 -3.48
C ASN A 522 19.67 -4.38 -2.87
N LYS A 523 19.25 -4.06 -1.64
CA LYS A 523 19.70 -2.85 -0.93
C LYS A 523 20.24 -3.24 0.43
N ALA A 524 21.05 -2.40 1.02
CA ALA A 524 21.62 -2.65 2.32
C ALA A 524 21.60 -1.40 3.21
N SER A 525 21.83 -1.63 4.49
CA SER A 525 22.44 -0.65 5.38
C SER A 525 23.79 -1.16 5.84
N VAL A 526 24.52 -0.37 6.62
CA VAL A 526 25.77 -0.79 7.26
C VAL A 526 25.62 -2.01 8.19
N ARG A 527 24.39 -2.40 8.54
CA ARG A 527 24.09 -3.56 9.42
C ARG A 527 23.42 -4.72 8.71
N TYR A 528 22.59 -4.44 7.70
CA TYR A 528 21.68 -5.44 7.14
C TYR A 528 21.68 -5.42 5.62
N VAL A 529 21.53 -6.61 5.04
CA VAL A 529 21.14 -6.77 3.64
C VAL A 529 19.64 -7.02 3.57
N PHE A 530 18.98 -6.31 2.66
CA PHE A 530 17.56 -6.46 2.32
C PHE A 530 17.44 -7.01 0.90
N THR A 531 16.88 -8.21 0.76
CA THR A 531 16.69 -8.85 -0.55
C THR A 531 15.23 -9.08 -0.88
N GLY A 532 14.96 -9.45 -2.14
CA GLY A 532 13.62 -9.57 -2.67
C GLY A 532 13.28 -10.93 -3.23
N ARG A 533 13.52 -12.02 -2.54
CA ARG A 533 13.12 -13.37 -2.97
C ARG A 533 11.59 -13.55 -2.84
N SER A 534 11.10 -13.95 -1.69
CA SER A 534 9.67 -14.13 -1.39
C SER A 534 9.00 -12.82 -0.98
N GLY A 535 9.60 -12.06 -0.08
CA GLY A 535 9.10 -10.78 0.46
C GLY A 535 10.23 -9.78 0.65
N ILE A 536 10.56 -9.49 1.90
CA ILE A 536 11.75 -8.72 2.30
C ILE A 536 12.59 -9.60 3.22
N GLU A 537 13.50 -10.35 2.62
CA GLU A 537 14.45 -11.14 3.39
C GLU A 537 15.45 -10.19 4.03
N VAL A 538 15.70 -10.39 5.32
CA VAL A 538 16.66 -9.60 6.08
C VAL A 538 17.76 -10.50 6.60
N ALA A 539 19.00 -10.13 6.31
CA ALA A 539 20.18 -10.76 6.87
C ALA A 539 21.05 -9.71 7.53
N ASP A 540 21.51 -10.02 8.73
CA ASP A 540 22.57 -9.27 9.42
C ASP A 540 23.90 -9.53 8.70
N MET A 541 24.69 -8.47 8.49
CA MET A 541 25.97 -8.55 7.78
C MET A 541 26.97 -9.49 8.46
N GLU A 542 26.86 -9.68 9.79
CA GLU A 542 27.75 -10.55 10.56
C GLU A 542 27.06 -11.85 10.99
N LYS A 543 25.82 -11.78 11.47
CA LYS A 543 25.09 -12.96 12.00
C LYS A 543 24.43 -13.78 10.90
N GLY A 544 24.23 -13.19 9.72
CA GLY A 544 23.52 -13.81 8.61
C GLY A 544 22.01 -13.70 8.74
N TRP A 545 21.32 -14.66 8.13
CA TRP A 545 19.88 -14.68 7.93
C TRP A 545 19.03 -14.49 9.20
N LEU A 546 18.07 -13.57 9.16
CA LEU A 546 17.12 -13.31 10.26
C LEU A 546 15.66 -13.72 9.95
N GLY A 547 15.24 -13.72 8.69
CA GLY A 547 13.87 -14.10 8.32
C GLY A 547 13.48 -13.69 6.91
N ASN A 548 12.44 -14.33 6.35
CA ASN A 548 11.92 -14.02 5.02
C ASN A 548 11.02 -12.78 5.01
N ASN A 549 10.29 -12.51 6.11
CA ASN A 549 9.26 -11.48 6.22
C ASN A 549 8.35 -11.43 4.98
N SER A 550 7.91 -12.61 4.50
CA SER A 550 7.13 -12.79 3.28
C SER A 550 5.76 -12.09 3.29
N TRP A 551 5.33 -11.64 4.47
CA TRP A 551 4.13 -10.86 4.74
C TRP A 551 4.24 -9.37 4.35
N ILE A 552 5.43 -8.87 4.01
CA ILE A 552 5.64 -7.52 3.46
C ILE A 552 6.49 -7.58 2.18
N ARG A 553 6.26 -6.66 1.24
CA ARG A 553 6.90 -6.68 -0.08
C ARG A 553 6.96 -5.30 -0.72
N GLY A 554 8.04 -5.03 -1.45
CA GLY A 554 8.16 -3.85 -2.33
C GLY A 554 7.77 -4.10 -3.80
N ALA A 555 7.65 -3.01 -4.56
CA ALA A 555 7.25 -3.04 -5.97
C ALA A 555 8.25 -3.81 -6.86
N CYS A 556 7.76 -4.41 -7.94
CA CYS A 556 8.64 -5.00 -8.96
C CYS A 556 9.58 -3.93 -9.57
N GLN A 557 10.78 -4.34 -10.00
CA GLN A 557 11.85 -3.48 -10.55
C GLN A 557 12.48 -2.44 -9.59
N TYR A 558 11.70 -1.82 -8.69
CA TYR A 558 12.23 -0.89 -7.71
C TYR A 558 12.64 -1.55 -6.38
N GLY A 559 11.79 -2.41 -5.81
CA GLY A 559 12.01 -3.03 -4.50
C GLY A 559 11.55 -2.19 -3.32
N ILE A 560 12.37 -2.12 -2.27
CA ILE A 560 12.13 -1.39 -1.01
C ILE A 560 13.11 -0.22 -0.88
N MET A 561 13.01 0.62 0.15
CA MET A 561 14.02 1.65 0.44
C MET A 561 14.31 1.69 1.95
N PRO A 562 15.54 1.42 2.41
CA PRO A 562 15.93 1.62 3.80
C PRO A 562 16.36 3.07 4.02
N ALA A 563 15.64 3.82 4.86
CA ALA A 563 15.99 5.20 5.22
C ALA A 563 15.24 5.63 6.49
N ASN A 564 15.70 6.69 7.14
CA ASN A 564 15.05 7.33 8.30
C ASN A 564 14.77 6.36 9.46
N GLY A 565 15.60 5.34 9.65
CA GLY A 565 15.42 4.26 10.62
C GLY A 565 14.31 3.25 10.27
N MET A 566 13.81 3.27 9.04
CA MET A 566 12.64 2.50 8.59
C MET A 566 12.87 1.82 7.24
N LEU A 567 12.00 0.84 6.94
CA LEU A 567 11.88 0.24 5.62
C LEU A 567 10.61 0.73 4.94
N TYR A 568 10.77 1.39 3.78
CA TYR A 568 9.67 1.79 2.92
C TYR A 568 9.41 0.71 1.87
N ALA A 569 8.18 0.18 1.86
CA ALA A 569 7.70 -0.80 0.92
C ALA A 569 6.57 -0.19 0.06
N PRO A 570 6.86 0.22 -1.19
CA PRO A 570 5.83 0.74 -2.08
C PRO A 570 4.82 -0.35 -2.48
N PRO A 571 3.60 0.03 -2.93
CA PRO A 571 2.53 -0.91 -3.23
C PRO A 571 2.95 -1.95 -4.30
N ASP A 572 2.51 -3.19 -4.13
CA ASP A 572 2.80 -4.29 -5.05
C ASP A 572 1.51 -4.93 -5.63
N ALA A 573 1.63 -5.62 -6.76
CA ALA A 573 0.51 -6.28 -7.43
C ALA A 573 0.58 -7.82 -7.35
N CYS A 574 1.45 -8.41 -6.53
CA CYS A 574 1.78 -9.84 -6.62
C CYS A 574 0.80 -10.71 -5.81
N GLY A 575 0.36 -11.84 -6.40
CA GLY A 575 -0.56 -12.82 -5.79
C GLY A 575 0.08 -13.86 -4.86
N CYS A 576 1.36 -13.71 -4.52
CA CYS A 576 2.03 -14.60 -3.56
C CYS A 576 1.82 -14.10 -2.13
N PHE A 577 1.60 -15.04 -1.20
CA PHE A 577 1.39 -14.82 0.24
C PHE A 577 0.12 -14.01 0.56
N ASN A 578 -0.89 -14.08 -0.31
CA ASN A 578 -2.13 -13.28 -0.22
C ASN A 578 -2.92 -13.43 1.09
N LYS A 579 -2.71 -14.52 1.84
CA LYS A 579 -3.39 -14.77 3.12
C LYS A 579 -2.98 -13.78 4.20
N VAL A 580 -1.68 -13.45 4.24
CA VAL A 580 -1.05 -12.66 5.32
C VAL A 580 -0.28 -11.43 4.82
N LYS A 581 -0.12 -11.25 3.51
CA LYS A 581 0.60 -10.09 2.97
C LYS A 581 -0.15 -8.80 3.27
N VAL A 582 0.54 -7.82 3.85
CA VAL A 582 0.00 -6.48 4.10
C VAL A 582 -0.14 -5.67 2.80
N GLN A 583 -1.01 -4.67 2.81
CA GLN A 583 -1.41 -3.88 1.63
C GLN A 583 -1.12 -2.40 1.89
N GLY A 584 -0.92 -1.61 0.82
CA GLY A 584 -0.61 -0.18 0.94
C GLY A 584 0.84 0.18 0.64
N PHE A 585 1.08 1.47 0.54
CA PHE A 585 2.42 2.03 0.68
C PHE A 585 2.75 2.04 2.17
N PHE A 586 3.71 1.20 2.56
CA PHE A 586 3.95 0.84 3.94
C PHE A 586 5.33 1.35 4.41
N ALA A 587 5.39 1.94 5.60
CA ALA A 587 6.64 2.16 6.32
C ALA A 587 6.67 1.27 7.57
N ALA A 588 7.65 0.38 7.62
CA ALA A 588 7.88 -0.54 8.73
C ALA A 588 9.04 -0.06 9.58
N ALA A 589 8.89 -0.15 10.90
CA ALA A 589 9.94 0.12 11.86
C ALA A 589 10.40 -1.17 12.56
N PRO A 590 11.58 -1.15 13.19
CA PRO A 590 12.04 -2.21 14.10
C PRO A 590 11.10 -2.44 15.28
N ALA A 591 11.44 -3.41 16.15
CA ALA A 591 10.69 -3.65 17.37
C ALA A 591 10.72 -2.41 18.29
N ARG A 592 9.58 -2.11 18.91
CA ARG A 592 9.43 -1.02 19.88
C ARG A 592 9.73 -1.49 21.29
N GLU A 593 10.17 -0.58 22.14
CA GLU A 593 10.22 -0.85 23.58
C GLU A 593 8.80 -1.11 24.10
N LYS A 594 8.63 -2.25 24.81
CA LYS A 594 7.37 -2.59 25.46
C LYS A 594 7.22 -1.77 26.73
N LYS A 595 6.08 -1.10 26.91
CA LYS A 595 5.74 -0.50 28.21
C LYS A 595 5.35 -1.65 29.15
N GLY A 596 6.13 -1.85 30.21
CA GLY A 596 6.04 -3.03 31.10
C GLY A 596 4.81 -3.10 32.02
N VAL A 597 3.67 -2.52 31.65
CA VAL A 597 2.45 -2.54 32.47
C VAL A 597 1.35 -3.28 31.72
N GLU A 598 1.00 -4.47 32.19
CA GLU A 598 -0.14 -5.21 31.70
C GLU A 598 -1.43 -4.65 32.31
N ILE A 599 -2.38 -4.24 31.46
CA ILE A 599 -3.69 -3.73 31.90
C ILE A 599 -4.64 -4.93 32.06
N SER A 600 -5.20 -5.11 33.26
CA SER A 600 -6.15 -6.19 33.53
C SER A 600 -7.48 -6.01 32.78
N ASP A 601 -8.20 -7.10 32.52
CA ASP A 601 -9.50 -7.03 31.84
C ASP A 601 -10.54 -6.17 32.61
N VAL A 602 -10.42 -6.08 33.93
CA VAL A 602 -11.27 -5.22 34.77
C VAL A 602 -10.98 -3.74 34.51
N GLU A 603 -9.71 -3.36 34.37
CA GLU A 603 -9.30 -1.98 34.08
C GLU A 603 -9.60 -1.57 32.64
N ARG A 604 -9.59 -2.54 31.70
CA ARG A 604 -9.96 -2.33 30.29
C ARG A 604 -11.44 -1.99 30.11
N LEU A 605 -12.31 -2.51 30.99
CA LEU A 605 -13.75 -2.33 30.93
C LEU A 605 -14.18 -1.05 31.67
N ARG A 606 -14.63 -0.06 30.90
CA ARG A 606 -15.23 1.17 31.43
C ARG A 606 -16.75 1.10 31.32
N LYS A 607 -17.43 1.21 32.46
CA LYS A 607 -18.90 1.23 32.53
C LYS A 607 -19.41 2.65 32.25
N GLY A 608 -20.36 2.76 31.33
CA GLY A 608 -21.02 4.00 30.96
C GLY A 608 -22.35 4.21 31.69
N PRO A 609 -23.04 5.35 31.46
CA PRO A 609 -24.27 5.70 32.15
C PRO A 609 -25.43 4.70 31.97
N ALA A 610 -25.46 3.96 30.85
CA ALA A 610 -26.47 2.95 30.55
C ALA A 610 -26.08 1.52 30.97
N TYR A 611 -24.94 1.31 31.65
CA TYR A 611 -24.52 -0.01 32.10
C TYR A 611 -25.57 -0.66 33.01
N GLY A 612 -26.00 -1.89 32.68
CA GLY A 612 -27.06 -2.59 33.41
C GLY A 612 -28.46 -1.99 33.28
N LYS A 613 -28.67 -1.01 32.40
CA LYS A 613 -29.95 -0.28 32.19
C LYS A 613 -30.49 -0.44 30.77
N ILE A 614 -30.19 -1.57 30.12
CA ILE A 614 -30.75 -1.93 28.83
C ILE A 614 -31.93 -2.86 29.12
N SER A 615 -33.13 -2.28 29.09
CA SER A 615 -34.40 -2.97 29.21
C SER A 615 -35.06 -3.02 27.84
N ASP A 616 -35.71 -4.14 27.53
CA ASP A 616 -36.47 -4.44 26.30
C ASP A 616 -35.67 -5.13 25.17
N PRO A 617 -35.44 -6.46 25.30
CA PRO A 617 -34.62 -7.24 24.40
C PRO A 617 -35.45 -7.79 23.23
N LYS A 618 -36.14 -6.94 22.45
CA LYS A 618 -36.71 -7.47 21.20
C LYS A 618 -35.55 -7.87 20.30
N ALA A 619 -35.35 -9.18 20.16
CA ALA A 619 -34.37 -9.73 19.25
C ALA A 619 -34.76 -9.32 17.82
N ALA A 620 -33.75 -9.10 16.98
CA ALA A 620 -33.98 -8.96 15.55
C ALA A 620 -34.69 -10.21 15.03
N ASP A 621 -35.70 -10.03 14.19
CA ASP A 621 -36.42 -11.12 13.54
C ASP A 621 -35.87 -11.38 12.12
N ASP A 622 -36.48 -12.33 11.41
CA ASP A 622 -36.02 -12.77 10.09
C ASP A 622 -36.17 -11.69 8.99
N GLU A 623 -36.97 -10.64 9.23
CA GLU A 623 -37.12 -9.51 8.32
C GLU A 623 -36.15 -8.35 8.59
N ASP A 624 -35.41 -8.40 9.71
CA ASP A 624 -34.43 -7.39 10.08
C ASP A 624 -33.03 -7.68 9.48
N TRP A 625 -32.17 -6.65 9.49
CA TRP A 625 -30.78 -6.68 9.05
C TRP A 625 -29.84 -6.21 10.18
N PRO A 626 -29.63 -7.03 11.23
CA PRO A 626 -29.01 -6.58 12.47
C PRO A 626 -27.49 -6.36 12.41
N MET A 627 -26.79 -6.87 11.40
CA MET A 627 -25.33 -6.78 11.31
C MET A 627 -24.85 -6.76 9.86
N TYR A 628 -23.53 -6.59 9.67
CA TYR A 628 -22.92 -6.61 8.34
C TYR A 628 -23.32 -7.87 7.57
N ARG A 629 -23.91 -7.66 6.39
CA ARG A 629 -24.49 -8.70 5.53
C ARG A 629 -25.47 -9.62 6.24
N ARG A 630 -26.30 -9.02 7.09
CA ARG A 630 -27.48 -9.57 7.79
C ARG A 630 -27.19 -10.53 8.94
N ASP A 631 -26.34 -11.54 8.75
CA ASP A 631 -26.11 -12.62 9.73
C ASP A 631 -24.62 -12.99 9.88
N GLY A 632 -24.33 -13.94 10.79
CA GLY A 632 -22.98 -14.42 11.04
C GLY A 632 -22.31 -15.04 9.82
N GLN A 633 -23.07 -15.67 8.92
CA GLN A 633 -22.55 -16.24 7.68
C GLN A 633 -22.19 -15.19 6.64
N ARG A 634 -22.61 -13.93 6.87
CA ARG A 634 -22.47 -12.79 5.96
C ARG A 634 -23.19 -13.05 4.63
N SER A 635 -24.37 -13.68 4.69
CA SER A 635 -25.16 -14.13 3.55
C SER A 635 -25.52 -13.01 2.58
N GLY A 636 -25.75 -11.80 3.09
CA GLY A 636 -26.25 -10.67 2.32
C GLY A 636 -27.68 -10.86 1.82
N GLY A 637 -28.48 -11.72 2.47
CA GLY A 637 -29.88 -11.96 2.14
C GLY A 637 -30.81 -11.84 3.35
N ALA A 638 -32.02 -11.33 3.14
CA ALA A 638 -33.08 -11.26 4.16
C ALA A 638 -34.35 -11.97 3.70
N ARG A 639 -35.10 -12.56 4.64
CA ARG A 639 -36.39 -13.22 4.38
C ARG A 639 -37.52 -12.20 4.33
N THR A 640 -37.37 -11.22 3.46
CA THR A 640 -38.36 -10.18 3.19
C THR A 640 -38.69 -10.14 1.71
N THR A 641 -39.85 -9.58 1.36
CA THR A 641 -40.25 -9.40 -0.05
C THR A 641 -40.37 -7.91 -0.34
N VAL A 642 -39.66 -7.46 -1.36
CA VAL A 642 -39.74 -6.07 -1.85
C VAL A 642 -40.63 -6.00 -3.09
N SER A 643 -41.22 -4.83 -3.32
CA SER A 643 -41.95 -4.52 -4.56
C SER A 643 -41.06 -4.74 -5.79
N GLY A 644 -41.67 -5.17 -6.90
CA GLY A 644 -40.97 -5.27 -8.19
C GLY A 644 -40.60 -3.91 -8.77
N THR A 645 -41.28 -2.84 -8.36
CA THR A 645 -41.00 -1.46 -8.76
C THR A 645 -40.72 -0.64 -7.51
N LEU A 646 -39.51 -0.07 -7.43
CA LEU A 646 -39.06 0.69 -6.27
C LEU A 646 -39.35 2.19 -6.45
N LYS A 647 -39.86 2.83 -5.39
CA LYS A 647 -39.99 4.28 -5.30
C LYS A 647 -39.18 4.81 -4.11
N LYS A 648 -38.41 5.88 -4.34
CA LYS A 648 -37.68 6.56 -3.26
C LYS A 648 -38.68 7.14 -2.25
N SER A 649 -38.62 6.64 -1.02
CA SER A 649 -39.46 7.06 0.11
C SER A 649 -38.86 8.31 0.76
N TRP A 650 -37.57 8.28 1.10
CA TRP A 650 -36.84 9.42 1.67
C TRP A 650 -35.32 9.35 1.37
N SER A 651 -34.63 10.46 1.62
CA SER A 651 -33.16 10.57 1.56
C SER A 651 -32.64 11.50 2.66
N THR A 652 -31.55 11.11 3.32
CA THR A 652 -30.89 11.88 4.39
C THR A 652 -29.41 12.06 4.07
N LYS A 653 -28.88 13.27 4.28
CA LYS A 653 -27.47 13.63 4.09
C LYS A 653 -26.74 13.66 5.44
N LEU A 654 -25.64 12.91 5.56
CA LEU A 654 -24.77 12.87 6.75
C LEU A 654 -23.35 13.42 6.48
N THR A 655 -23.03 13.76 5.23
CA THR A 655 -21.85 14.52 4.73
C THR A 655 -20.51 13.79 4.52
N GLY A 656 -20.21 12.69 5.22
CA GLY A 656 -18.96 11.92 5.02
C GLY A 656 -19.11 10.55 4.35
N ARG A 657 -18.01 9.77 4.33
CA ARG A 657 -18.00 8.38 3.85
C ARG A 657 -18.81 7.50 4.80
N LEU A 658 -19.83 6.83 4.28
CA LEU A 658 -20.72 5.98 5.07
C LEU A 658 -20.34 4.50 5.01
N THR A 659 -20.72 3.75 6.04
CA THR A 659 -20.74 2.28 6.04
C THR A 659 -22.01 1.73 5.41
N GLN A 660 -22.11 0.40 5.33
CA GLN A 660 -23.36 -0.28 5.01
C GLN A 660 -24.37 -0.09 6.16
N PRO A 661 -25.68 0.03 5.89
CA PRO A 661 -26.68 0.21 6.93
C PRO A 661 -27.01 -1.11 7.65
N ALA A 662 -27.36 -1.04 8.93
CA ALA A 662 -28.06 -2.10 9.66
C ALA A 662 -29.47 -1.63 9.99
N ILE A 663 -30.46 -2.52 9.92
CA ILE A 663 -31.87 -2.16 10.14
C ILE A 663 -32.47 -3.13 11.13
N VAL A 664 -32.98 -2.62 12.25
CA VAL A 664 -33.75 -3.42 13.21
C VAL A 664 -35.00 -2.64 13.58
N ALA A 665 -36.15 -3.28 13.42
CA ALA A 665 -37.47 -2.69 13.65
C ALA A 665 -37.65 -1.37 12.89
N ASP A 666 -37.67 -0.24 13.59
CA ASP A 666 -37.97 1.09 13.07
C ASP A 666 -36.74 2.00 12.93
N THR A 667 -35.53 1.43 13.05
CA THR A 667 -34.28 2.18 13.13
C THR A 667 -33.23 1.68 12.14
N VAL A 668 -32.60 2.63 11.43
CA VAL A 668 -31.43 2.43 10.59
C VAL A 668 -30.19 2.86 11.37
N TYR A 669 -29.22 1.97 11.52
CA TYR A 669 -27.93 2.25 12.14
C TYR A 669 -26.85 2.31 11.08
N ILE A 670 -26.01 3.34 11.13
CA ILE A 670 -24.95 3.55 10.14
C ILE A 670 -23.80 4.32 10.76
N ALA A 671 -22.58 4.05 10.33
CA ALA A 671 -21.44 4.87 10.71
C ALA A 671 -20.98 5.76 9.57
N GLU A 672 -20.56 6.96 9.93
CA GLU A 672 -19.77 7.85 9.09
C GLU A 672 -18.30 7.65 9.47
N THR A 673 -17.56 6.99 8.58
CA THR A 673 -16.29 6.35 8.89
C THR A 673 -15.23 7.35 9.33
N ASP A 674 -14.98 8.38 8.53
CA ASP A 674 -13.89 9.34 8.78
C ASP A 674 -14.26 10.40 9.83
N SER A 675 -15.55 10.61 10.13
CA SER A 675 -16.01 11.46 11.24
C SER A 675 -16.17 10.71 12.57
N HIS A 676 -15.83 9.42 12.59
CA HIS A 676 -15.85 8.56 13.78
C HIS A 676 -17.23 8.50 14.47
N THR A 677 -18.31 8.69 13.73
CA THR A 677 -19.66 8.88 14.31
C THR A 677 -20.62 7.77 13.87
N VAL A 678 -21.32 7.19 14.84
CA VAL A 678 -22.43 6.26 14.60
C VAL A 678 -23.75 7.02 14.72
N TYR A 679 -24.66 6.82 13.77
CA TYR A 679 -25.98 7.44 13.72
C TYR A 679 -27.07 6.37 13.82
N ALA A 680 -28.18 6.74 14.45
CA ALA A 680 -29.45 6.04 14.35
C ALA A 680 -30.48 6.95 13.68
N LEU A 681 -31.12 6.47 12.61
CA LEU A 681 -32.14 7.19 11.83
C LEU A 681 -33.48 6.45 11.91
N SER A 682 -34.58 7.17 11.80
CA SER A 682 -35.91 6.55 11.66
C SER A 682 -36.10 5.90 10.29
N VAL A 683 -36.55 4.65 10.25
CA VAL A 683 -36.95 3.96 9.01
C VAL A 683 -38.09 4.69 8.28
N ALA A 684 -38.98 5.36 9.02
CA ALA A 684 -40.17 5.99 8.44
C ALA A 684 -39.86 7.26 7.63
N ASN A 685 -38.82 8.02 7.99
CA ASN A 685 -38.57 9.33 7.41
C ASN A 685 -37.09 9.77 7.34
N GLY A 686 -36.16 8.91 7.74
CA GLY A 686 -34.73 9.19 7.69
C GLY A 686 -34.21 10.21 8.72
N ARG A 687 -35.05 10.70 9.64
CA ARG A 687 -34.62 11.68 10.66
C ARG A 687 -33.67 11.03 11.69
N GLU A 688 -32.64 11.77 12.08
CA GLU A 688 -31.74 11.39 13.17
C GLU A 688 -32.52 11.23 14.48
N LYS A 689 -32.38 10.06 15.11
CA LYS A 689 -32.83 9.77 16.47
C LYS A 689 -31.75 10.12 17.48
N TRP A 690 -30.52 9.70 17.21
CA TRP A 690 -29.34 10.01 18.01
C TRP A 690 -28.06 9.76 17.20
N SER A 691 -26.94 10.27 17.71
CA SER A 691 -25.59 10.05 17.20
C SER A 691 -24.57 9.94 18.32
N PHE A 692 -23.46 9.23 18.07
CA PHE A 692 -22.39 9.00 19.05
C PHE A 692 -21.01 9.00 18.39
N THR A 693 -20.11 9.86 18.86
CA THR A 693 -18.75 10.05 18.29
C THR A 693 -17.68 9.41 19.16
N VAL A 694 -16.81 8.60 18.55
CA VAL A 694 -15.70 7.88 19.20
C VAL A 694 -14.32 8.45 18.82
N ASP A 695 -13.25 7.82 19.31
CA ASP A 695 -11.89 8.35 19.23
C ASP A 695 -11.17 7.96 17.92
N GLY A 696 -11.80 7.13 17.08
CA GLY A 696 -11.23 6.61 15.83
C GLY A 696 -12.30 6.10 14.86
N ARG A 697 -11.90 5.81 13.61
CA ARG A 697 -12.82 5.37 12.56
C ARG A 697 -13.67 4.17 12.96
N VAL A 698 -14.93 4.18 12.52
CA VAL A 698 -15.80 3.00 12.50
C VAL A 698 -15.93 2.59 11.02
N ASP A 699 -15.15 1.59 10.63
CA ASP A 699 -14.90 1.26 9.21
C ASP A 699 -15.99 0.40 8.55
N SER A 700 -16.89 -0.14 9.36
CA SER A 700 -17.92 -1.10 8.95
C SER A 700 -19.14 -1.04 9.86
N THR A 701 -20.23 -1.67 9.41
CA THR A 701 -21.57 -1.58 10.04
C THR A 701 -21.59 -1.98 11.52
N PRO A 702 -22.25 -1.21 12.40
CA PRO A 702 -22.52 -1.62 13.78
C PRO A 702 -23.41 -2.88 13.86
N THR A 703 -23.21 -3.69 14.90
CA THR A 703 -24.02 -4.90 15.15
C THR A 703 -25.08 -4.63 16.21
N ILE A 704 -26.34 -4.94 15.89
CA ILE A 704 -27.50 -4.72 16.74
C ILE A 704 -27.94 -6.04 17.38
N TYR A 705 -28.06 -6.06 18.70
CA TYR A 705 -28.41 -7.28 19.43
C TYR A 705 -29.14 -6.94 20.74
N LYS A 706 -30.37 -7.44 20.92
CA LYS A 706 -31.17 -7.32 22.16
C LYS A 706 -31.12 -5.92 22.81
N GLY A 707 -31.39 -4.88 22.03
CA GLY A 707 -31.39 -3.48 22.51
C GLY A 707 -30.00 -2.83 22.64
N MET A 708 -28.94 -3.49 22.17
CA MET A 708 -27.56 -2.98 22.16
C MET A 708 -27.10 -2.66 20.74
N VAL A 709 -26.28 -1.63 20.60
CA VAL A 709 -25.48 -1.31 19.41
C VAL A 709 -24.02 -1.56 19.77
N LEU A 710 -23.45 -2.63 19.20
CA LEU A 710 -22.10 -3.11 19.46
C LEU A 710 -21.21 -2.86 18.25
N PHE A 711 -20.07 -2.18 18.45
CA PHE A 711 -19.15 -1.90 17.35
C PHE A 711 -17.72 -1.68 17.82
N GLY A 712 -16.76 -2.09 17.00
CA GLY A 712 -15.35 -1.74 17.18
C GLY A 712 -15.02 -0.36 16.62
N SER A 713 -13.86 0.15 16.99
CA SER A 713 -13.28 1.35 16.39
C SER A 713 -11.79 1.18 16.18
N ALA A 714 -11.28 1.87 15.18
CA ALA A 714 -9.86 1.97 14.90
C ALA A 714 -9.06 2.63 16.05
N ASP A 715 -9.71 3.17 17.08
CA ASP A 715 -9.07 3.58 18.34
C ASP A 715 -8.60 2.41 19.23
N GLY A 716 -8.91 1.17 18.83
CA GLY A 716 -8.55 -0.05 19.57
C GLY A 716 -9.58 -0.49 20.61
N CYS A 717 -10.78 0.10 20.61
CA CYS A 717 -11.83 -0.20 21.57
C CYS A 717 -13.05 -0.88 20.95
N LEU A 718 -13.77 -1.62 21.78
CA LEU A 718 -15.11 -2.13 21.54
C LEU A 718 -16.11 -1.29 22.34
N TYR A 719 -17.20 -0.89 21.71
CA TYR A 719 -18.25 -0.06 22.29
C TYR A 719 -19.59 -0.80 22.33
N CYS A 720 -20.36 -0.54 23.38
CA CYS A 720 -21.76 -0.93 23.49
C CYS A 720 -22.60 0.29 23.88
N LEU A 721 -23.57 0.64 23.04
CA LEU A 721 -24.55 1.69 23.31
C LEU A 721 -25.93 1.07 23.51
N ARG A 722 -26.77 1.74 24.28
CA ARG A 722 -28.21 1.42 24.31
C ARG A 722 -28.86 1.89 23.01
N ALA A 723 -29.59 1.01 22.35
CA ALA A 723 -30.15 1.25 21.02
C ALA A 723 -31.21 2.37 20.98
N THR A 724 -31.95 2.58 22.07
CA THR A 724 -33.05 3.55 22.11
C THR A 724 -32.58 5.01 22.11
N ASP A 725 -31.40 5.31 22.65
CA ASP A 725 -30.94 6.69 22.85
C ASP A 725 -29.43 6.91 22.63
N GLY A 726 -28.67 5.89 22.22
CA GLY A 726 -27.25 6.00 21.93
C GLY A 726 -26.36 6.18 23.16
N VAL A 727 -26.90 6.06 24.38
CA VAL A 727 -26.12 6.26 25.60
C VAL A 727 -25.16 5.09 25.83
N LEU A 728 -23.90 5.40 26.12
CA LEU A 728 -22.85 4.41 26.39
C LEU A 728 -23.23 3.49 27.55
N ALA A 729 -23.28 2.19 27.27
CA ALA A 729 -23.41 1.14 28.26
C ALA A 729 -22.04 0.71 28.78
N TRP A 730 -21.11 0.33 27.89
CA TRP A 730 -19.72 0.06 28.25
C TRP A 730 -18.76 0.28 27.07
N LYS A 731 -17.49 0.54 27.39
CA LYS A 731 -16.35 0.62 26.47
C LYS A 731 -15.27 -0.36 26.97
N PHE A 732 -14.69 -1.15 26.08
CA PHE A 732 -13.62 -2.08 26.39
C PHE A 732 -12.37 -1.80 25.54
N LEU A 733 -11.22 -1.58 26.17
CA LEU A 733 -9.94 -1.44 25.48
C LEU A 733 -9.42 -2.82 25.05
N ALA A 734 -9.72 -3.20 23.81
CA ALA A 734 -9.30 -4.48 23.22
C ALA A 734 -7.82 -4.46 22.79
N ALA A 735 -7.30 -3.30 22.39
CA ALA A 735 -5.88 -3.12 22.14
C ALA A 735 -5.06 -3.34 23.44
N PRO A 736 -3.89 -4.00 23.40
CA PRO A 736 -3.00 -4.16 24.55
C PRO A 736 -2.74 -2.85 25.32
N GLU A 737 -2.53 -1.75 24.59
CA GLU A 737 -2.44 -0.38 25.09
C GLU A 737 -2.92 0.62 24.01
N ILE A 738 -3.07 1.90 24.38
CA ILE A 738 -3.36 2.96 23.40
C ILE A 738 -2.04 3.40 22.76
N ARG A 739 -1.89 3.11 21.46
CA ARG A 739 -0.75 3.55 20.65
C ARG A 739 -1.18 3.84 19.21
N LEU A 740 -1.05 5.09 18.80
CA LEU A 740 -1.55 5.61 17.53
C LEU A 740 -0.44 5.72 16.47
N VAL A 741 -0.83 5.45 15.23
CA VAL A 741 -0.06 5.61 13.98
C VAL A 741 -0.93 6.29 12.93
N SER A 742 -0.30 6.73 11.85
CA SER A 742 -1.02 7.22 10.66
C SER A 742 -1.41 6.07 9.74
N SER A 743 -2.69 6.00 9.39
CA SER A 743 -3.29 4.95 8.58
C SER A 743 -4.28 5.55 7.59
N TYR A 744 -3.89 5.62 6.31
CA TYR A 744 -4.70 6.19 5.23
C TYR A 744 -5.18 7.63 5.51
N GLY A 745 -4.30 8.46 6.07
CA GLY A 745 -4.60 9.88 6.36
C GLY A 745 -5.40 10.13 7.63
N GLN A 746 -5.52 9.12 8.51
CA GLN A 746 -6.21 9.18 9.79
C GLN A 746 -5.31 8.65 10.91
N LEU A 747 -5.56 9.06 12.15
CA LEU A 747 -4.91 8.49 13.32
C LEU A 747 -5.66 7.25 13.80
N GLU A 748 -4.96 6.13 13.93
CA GLU A 748 -5.53 4.86 14.38
C GLU A 748 -4.60 4.15 15.34
N SER A 749 -5.17 3.32 16.21
CA SER A 749 -4.42 2.34 16.98
C SER A 749 -3.60 1.44 16.06
N VAL A 750 -2.41 1.03 16.51
CA VAL A 750 -1.66 -0.07 15.89
C VAL A 750 -2.43 -1.39 15.97
N TRP A 751 -3.35 -1.51 16.95
CA TRP A 751 -4.34 -2.57 17.08
C TRP A 751 -5.76 -2.04 16.87
N PRO A 752 -6.18 -1.75 15.62
CA PRO A 752 -7.55 -1.31 15.35
C PRO A 752 -8.53 -2.47 15.62
N VAL A 753 -9.79 -2.12 15.86
CA VAL A 753 -10.91 -3.07 15.92
C VAL A 753 -11.90 -2.71 14.81
N HIS A 754 -12.31 -3.69 14.01
CA HIS A 754 -13.32 -3.48 12.97
C HIS A 754 -14.68 -3.09 13.57
N GLY A 755 -15.38 -2.18 12.90
CA GLY A 755 -16.72 -1.73 13.29
C GLY A 755 -17.71 -2.87 13.47
N SER A 756 -17.76 -3.78 12.50
CA SER A 756 -18.60 -4.97 12.54
C SER A 756 -18.03 -6.04 13.44
N VAL A 757 -18.77 -6.36 14.51
CA VAL A 757 -18.48 -7.48 15.41
C VAL A 757 -19.41 -8.65 15.14
N LEU A 758 -18.94 -9.87 15.40
CA LEU A 758 -19.77 -11.07 15.25
C LEU A 758 -20.51 -11.35 16.56
N ILE A 759 -21.83 -11.49 16.48
CA ILE A 759 -22.64 -12.06 17.55
C ILE A 759 -23.05 -13.47 17.10
N GLN A 760 -22.73 -14.48 17.91
CA GLN A 760 -23.35 -15.80 17.81
C GLN A 760 -23.40 -16.47 19.17
N ASN A 761 -24.39 -17.34 19.39
CA ASN A 761 -24.58 -18.07 20.65
C ASN A 761 -24.53 -17.16 21.89
N ASP A 762 -25.22 -16.01 21.81
CA ASP A 762 -25.28 -14.99 22.86
C ASP A 762 -23.90 -14.44 23.33
N ALA A 763 -22.86 -14.58 22.51
CA ALA A 763 -21.53 -14.03 22.75
C ALA A 763 -21.10 -13.08 21.62
N VAL A 764 -20.34 -12.05 21.97
CA VAL A 764 -19.67 -11.16 21.00
C VAL A 764 -18.23 -11.61 20.77
N TYR A 765 -17.85 -11.66 19.50
CA TYR A 765 -16.50 -12.00 19.03
C TYR A 765 -15.90 -10.79 18.32
N THR A 766 -14.67 -10.44 18.68
CA THR A 766 -13.96 -9.31 18.08
C THR A 766 -12.44 -9.51 18.14
N SER A 767 -11.70 -8.84 17.27
CA SER A 767 -10.24 -8.90 17.24
C SER A 767 -9.60 -7.50 17.16
N ALA A 768 -8.45 -7.34 17.80
CA ALA A 768 -7.65 -6.12 17.82
C ALA A 768 -6.25 -6.39 17.28
N GLY A 769 -5.85 -5.72 16.21
CA GLY A 769 -4.57 -5.99 15.52
C GLY A 769 -4.72 -5.98 14.01
N ARG A 770 -3.61 -5.86 13.28
CA ARG A 770 -3.62 -5.80 11.79
C ARG A 770 -3.20 -7.11 11.14
N ASN A 771 -2.17 -7.73 11.69
CA ASN A 771 -1.46 -8.84 11.11
C ASN A 771 -0.72 -9.60 12.21
N THR A 772 -0.59 -10.92 12.09
CA THR A 772 0.07 -11.76 13.12
C THR A 772 1.60 -11.55 13.23
N TYR A 773 2.20 -10.79 12.33
CA TYR A 773 3.62 -10.40 12.29
C TYR A 773 3.85 -8.89 12.56
N LEU A 774 2.84 -8.15 13.00
CA LEU A 774 2.98 -6.73 13.33
C LEU A 774 2.57 -6.48 14.78
N ASP A 775 3.35 -5.65 15.48
CA ASP A 775 2.97 -5.02 16.75
C ASP A 775 2.42 -6.04 17.76
N ASP A 776 3.16 -7.12 18.06
CA ASP A 776 2.71 -8.18 18.99
C ASP A 776 1.45 -8.98 18.57
N GLY A 777 1.00 -8.83 17.32
CA GLY A 777 0.02 -9.71 16.68
C GLY A 777 -1.44 -9.25 16.82
N ILE A 778 -2.35 -10.22 16.80
CA ILE A 778 -3.80 -9.99 16.86
C ILE A 778 -4.34 -10.58 18.15
N THR A 779 -4.95 -9.74 19.00
CA THR A 779 -5.66 -10.22 20.18
C THR A 779 -7.11 -10.52 19.83
N PHE A 780 -7.56 -11.75 20.06
CA PHE A 780 -8.89 -12.25 19.73
C PHE A 780 -9.70 -12.47 21.02
N TYR A 781 -10.92 -11.93 21.07
CA TYR A 781 -11.79 -11.95 22.24
C TYR A 781 -13.13 -12.61 21.95
N LYS A 782 -13.63 -13.32 22.97
CA LYS A 782 -15.02 -13.71 23.15
C LYS A 782 -15.51 -13.07 24.43
N MET A 783 -16.62 -12.35 24.38
CA MET A 783 -17.11 -11.58 25.52
C MET A 783 -18.63 -11.74 25.68
N ASP A 784 -19.09 -11.51 26.90
CA ASP A 784 -20.51 -11.35 27.19
C ASP A 784 -20.99 -9.96 26.70
N PRO A 785 -21.98 -9.89 25.79
CA PRO A 785 -22.38 -8.64 25.16
C PRO A 785 -23.08 -7.67 26.13
N VAL A 786 -23.72 -8.18 27.18
CA VAL A 786 -24.49 -7.36 28.13
C VAL A 786 -23.54 -6.68 29.11
N THR A 787 -22.59 -7.43 29.64
CA THR A 787 -21.70 -7.01 30.73
C THR A 787 -20.34 -6.50 30.26
N GLY A 788 -19.94 -6.82 29.03
CA GLY A 788 -18.60 -6.55 28.51
C GLY A 788 -17.50 -7.41 29.16
N LYS A 789 -17.86 -8.49 29.87
CA LYS A 789 -16.91 -9.38 30.52
C LYS A 789 -16.22 -10.27 29.48
N VAL A 790 -14.89 -10.38 29.56
CA VAL A 790 -14.13 -11.35 28.76
C VAL A 790 -14.46 -12.78 29.21
N LEU A 791 -14.83 -13.63 28.25
CA LEU A 791 -15.10 -15.05 28.46
C LEU A 791 -13.89 -15.89 28.03
N ASN A 792 -13.33 -15.58 26.86
CA ASN A 792 -12.09 -16.18 26.35
C ASN A 792 -11.24 -15.12 25.64
N LYS A 793 -9.92 -15.33 25.66
CA LYS A 793 -8.91 -14.50 25.00
C LYS A 793 -7.86 -15.41 24.35
N ASN A 794 -7.43 -15.08 23.14
CA ASN A 794 -6.29 -15.69 22.47
C ASN A 794 -5.43 -14.61 21.80
N VAL A 795 -4.13 -14.80 21.69
CA VAL A 795 -3.23 -13.89 20.96
C VAL A 795 -2.59 -14.67 19.81
N LEU A 796 -2.87 -14.22 18.59
CA LEU A 796 -2.28 -14.78 17.38
C LEU A 796 -1.02 -13.99 17.05
N TYR A 797 0.14 -14.59 17.30
CA TYR A 797 1.46 -13.98 17.07
C TYR A 797 2.43 -15.00 16.48
N ASN A 798 3.13 -14.61 15.41
CA ASN A 798 3.99 -15.52 14.64
C ASN A 798 5.49 -15.19 14.72
N PHE A 799 5.92 -14.44 15.73
CA PHE A 799 7.33 -14.32 16.09
C PHE A 799 7.60 -14.92 17.47
N ASP A 800 8.78 -15.48 17.62
CA ASP A 800 9.30 -15.92 18.90
C ASP A 800 9.58 -14.67 19.76
N PRO A 801 8.99 -14.57 20.97
CA PRO A 801 9.09 -13.36 21.78
C PRO A 801 10.49 -13.15 22.36
N GLU A 802 11.33 -14.19 22.46
CA GLU A 802 12.68 -14.12 23.04
C GLU A 802 13.74 -13.85 21.96
N THR A 803 13.67 -14.61 20.87
CA THR A 803 14.68 -14.59 19.80
C THR A 803 14.30 -13.66 18.66
N GLY A 804 13.02 -13.27 18.55
CA GLY A 804 12.49 -12.51 17.41
C GLY A 804 12.45 -13.32 16.10
N ALA A 805 12.66 -14.63 16.16
CA ALA A 805 12.65 -15.53 15.02
C ALA A 805 11.22 -15.71 14.48
N GLN A 806 11.09 -15.85 13.16
CA GLN A 806 9.81 -16.09 12.52
C GLN A 806 9.34 -17.53 12.78
N LEU A 807 8.18 -17.72 13.43
CA LEU A 807 7.67 -19.03 13.84
C LEU A 807 6.79 -19.72 12.77
N GLY A 808 6.05 -18.93 11.99
CA GLY A 808 5.10 -19.49 11.03
C GLY A 808 5.80 -20.24 9.89
N PRO A 809 5.41 -21.50 9.59
CA PRO A 809 6.00 -22.24 8.48
C PRO A 809 5.72 -21.54 7.15
N GLU A 810 6.74 -21.54 6.28
CA GLU A 810 6.60 -21.08 4.90
C GLU A 810 6.68 -22.27 3.94
N GLY A 811 5.78 -22.30 2.96
CA GLY A 811 5.67 -23.41 2.00
C GLY A 811 5.16 -22.94 0.65
N GLY A 812 5.94 -23.14 -0.41
CA GLY A 812 5.53 -22.68 -1.74
C GLY A 812 5.44 -21.15 -1.80
N PHE A 813 4.29 -20.62 -2.18
CA PHE A 813 4.02 -19.17 -2.21
C PHE A 813 3.10 -18.73 -1.06
N ASP A 814 3.09 -19.49 0.03
CA ASP A 814 2.20 -19.31 1.17
C ASP A 814 2.98 -19.37 2.48
N MET A 815 2.39 -18.80 3.53
CA MET A 815 2.93 -18.83 4.89
C MET A 815 1.79 -18.81 5.90
N ASP A 816 2.01 -19.41 7.07
CA ASP A 816 1.06 -19.35 8.18
C ASP A 816 0.87 -17.92 8.70
N GLY A 817 -0.26 -17.65 9.32
CA GLY A 817 -0.65 -16.32 9.78
C GLY A 817 -1.77 -15.70 8.94
N VAL A 818 -2.28 -14.56 9.40
CA VAL A 818 -3.49 -13.95 8.84
C VAL A 818 -3.51 -12.43 9.03
N ASN A 819 -4.17 -11.74 8.12
CA ASN A 819 -4.58 -10.34 8.31
C ASN A 819 -5.94 -10.30 8.99
N THR A 820 -6.16 -9.33 9.88
CA THR A 820 -7.51 -9.08 10.41
C THR A 820 -8.51 -8.75 9.28
N ASP A 821 -9.78 -9.06 9.51
CA ASP A 821 -10.92 -8.69 8.67
C ASP A 821 -12.20 -8.78 9.52
N ILE A 822 -13.35 -8.40 8.95
CA ILE A 822 -14.67 -8.64 9.56
C ILE A 822 -14.86 -10.15 9.76
N LEU A 823 -15.13 -10.56 11.00
CA LEU A 823 -15.34 -11.96 11.37
C LEU A 823 -16.65 -12.52 10.79
N SER A 824 -16.66 -13.80 10.43
CA SER A 824 -17.88 -14.56 10.09
C SER A 824 -18.03 -15.80 10.97
N GLY A 825 -19.19 -16.43 10.95
CA GLY A 825 -19.50 -17.61 11.76
C GLY A 825 -20.67 -18.41 11.19
N ASP A 826 -20.75 -19.68 11.58
CA ASP A 826 -21.77 -20.63 11.11
C ASP A 826 -22.65 -21.15 12.26
N GLY A 827 -22.54 -20.55 13.46
CA GLY A 827 -23.20 -21.00 14.68
C GLY A 827 -22.35 -21.96 15.53
N GLU A 828 -21.31 -22.57 14.97
CA GLU A 828 -20.39 -23.47 15.68
C GLU A 828 -18.98 -22.88 15.76
N ASN A 829 -18.52 -22.33 14.63
CA ASN A 829 -17.18 -21.85 14.37
C ASN A 829 -17.17 -20.34 14.19
N VAL A 830 -15.99 -19.76 14.38
CA VAL A 830 -15.70 -18.37 14.03
C VAL A 830 -14.56 -18.33 13.04
N PHE A 831 -14.70 -17.51 12.01
CA PHE A 831 -13.74 -17.41 10.93
C PHE A 831 -13.13 -16.01 10.88
N MET A 832 -11.81 -15.97 10.66
CA MET A 832 -11.07 -14.76 10.32
C MET A 832 -10.41 -15.00 8.97
N LYS A 833 -11.00 -14.43 7.91
CA LYS A 833 -10.70 -14.83 6.53
C LYS A 833 -10.74 -16.36 6.43
N GLN A 834 -9.76 -17.00 5.80
CA GLN A 834 -9.71 -18.45 5.64
C GLN A 834 -9.46 -19.24 6.94
N GLU A 835 -9.08 -18.59 8.05
CA GLU A 835 -8.73 -19.28 9.30
C GLU A 835 -9.98 -19.60 10.12
N ARG A 836 -10.05 -20.84 10.63
CA ARG A 836 -11.16 -21.34 11.46
C ARG A 836 -10.76 -21.45 12.92
N PHE A 837 -11.65 -20.99 13.79
CA PHE A 837 -11.52 -21.08 15.24
C PHE A 837 -12.78 -21.70 15.86
N ASP A 838 -12.59 -22.43 16.94
CA ASP A 838 -13.70 -22.94 17.75
C ASP A 838 -14.25 -21.88 18.72
N GLY A 839 -15.31 -22.25 19.46
CA GLY A 839 -15.93 -21.39 20.47
C GLY A 839 -15.04 -20.99 21.66
N SER A 840 -13.83 -21.57 21.77
CA SER A 840 -12.78 -21.24 22.75
C SER A 840 -11.63 -20.41 22.16
N LEU A 841 -11.78 -19.99 20.89
CA LEU A 841 -10.82 -19.20 20.11
C LEU A 841 -9.54 -19.95 19.72
N GLN A 842 -9.56 -21.28 19.79
CA GLN A 842 -8.43 -22.10 19.36
C GLN A 842 -8.55 -22.42 17.86
N LYS A 843 -7.42 -22.36 17.16
CA LYS A 843 -7.35 -22.67 15.73
C LYS A 843 -7.68 -24.14 15.51
N SER A 844 -8.64 -24.42 14.63
CA SER A 844 -9.00 -25.79 14.25
C SER A 844 -8.11 -26.31 13.13
N ALA A 845 -7.74 -27.59 13.18
CA ALA A 845 -6.95 -28.25 12.13
C ALA A 845 -7.79 -28.67 10.91
N LYS A 846 -9.12 -28.64 11.01
CA LYS A 846 -10.04 -29.03 9.91
C LYS A 846 -10.67 -27.79 9.31
N ASP A 847 -10.43 -27.54 8.02
CA ASP A 847 -11.11 -26.43 7.33
C ASP A 847 -12.64 -26.65 7.28
N ALA A 848 -13.41 -25.56 7.16
CA ALA A 848 -14.85 -25.59 6.93
C ALA A 848 -15.26 -24.53 5.90
N PRO A 849 -16.20 -24.83 4.99
CA PRO A 849 -16.58 -23.91 3.95
C PRO A 849 -17.35 -22.71 4.51
N HIS A 850 -16.97 -21.50 4.12
CA HIS A 850 -17.59 -20.25 4.54
C HIS A 850 -17.34 -19.14 3.51
N LEU A 851 -17.99 -17.99 3.65
CA LEU A 851 -17.69 -16.80 2.86
C LEU A 851 -16.49 -16.07 3.42
N PHE A 852 -15.51 -15.75 2.58
CA PHE A 852 -14.42 -14.83 2.91
C PHE A 852 -13.91 -14.08 1.68
N GLY A 853 -13.36 -12.87 1.90
CA GLY A 853 -12.63 -12.12 0.89
C GLY A 853 -11.12 -12.41 0.94
N VAL A 854 -10.48 -12.63 -0.22
CA VAL A 854 -9.02 -12.88 -0.29
C VAL A 854 -8.23 -11.74 0.36
N HIS A 855 -8.71 -10.51 0.21
CA HIS A 855 -8.05 -9.28 0.69
C HIS A 855 -8.90 -8.49 1.69
N GLY A 856 -10.03 -9.02 2.12
CA GLY A 856 -10.95 -8.38 3.05
C GLY A 856 -12.35 -8.18 2.45
N PHE A 857 -13.35 -7.98 3.31
CA PHE A 857 -14.72 -7.67 2.88
C PHE A 857 -14.90 -6.22 2.39
N LEU A 858 -14.04 -5.29 2.83
CA LEU A 858 -14.21 -3.85 2.55
C LEU A 858 -13.39 -3.32 1.35
N GLY A 859 -12.82 -4.21 0.53
CA GLY A 859 -11.89 -3.87 -0.56
C GLY A 859 -12.58 -3.27 -1.80
N GLU A 860 -12.85 -1.96 -1.78
CA GLU A 860 -13.58 -1.25 -2.86
C GLU A 860 -12.77 -0.99 -4.13
N GLU A 861 -11.44 -1.16 -4.09
CA GLU A 861 -10.50 -0.80 -5.14
C GLU A 861 -10.56 -1.77 -6.32
N TRP A 862 -11.18 -2.95 -6.15
CA TRP A 862 -11.36 -3.92 -7.24
C TRP A 862 -10.05 -4.37 -7.89
N PHE A 863 -8.97 -4.42 -7.10
CA PHE A 863 -7.70 -4.98 -7.55
C PHE A 863 -7.91 -6.32 -8.26
N VAL A 864 -7.30 -6.52 -9.43
CA VAL A 864 -7.57 -7.62 -10.38
C VAL A 864 -7.60 -9.04 -9.77
N ARG A 865 -6.93 -9.26 -8.62
CA ARG A 865 -6.85 -10.54 -7.88
C ARG A 865 -7.74 -10.62 -6.62
N SER A 866 -8.58 -9.62 -6.35
CA SER A 866 -9.46 -9.57 -5.17
C SER A 866 -10.86 -10.13 -5.47
N TYR A 867 -11.23 -11.22 -4.82
CA TYR A 867 -12.54 -11.88 -4.92
C TYR A 867 -13.02 -12.36 -3.55
N TRP A 868 -14.32 -12.53 -3.41
CA TRP A 868 -14.96 -13.31 -2.36
C TRP A 868 -15.15 -14.75 -2.85
N LEU A 869 -14.99 -15.70 -1.95
CA LEU A 869 -15.14 -17.14 -2.21
C LEU A 869 -16.04 -17.77 -1.17
N LEU A 870 -16.88 -18.71 -1.59
CA LEU A 870 -17.61 -19.63 -0.71
C LEU A 870 -16.89 -20.98 -0.65
N GLY A 871 -15.83 -21.07 0.14
CA GLY A 871 -14.97 -22.25 0.17
C GLY A 871 -14.20 -22.38 1.47
N THR A 872 -13.20 -23.27 1.49
CA THR A 872 -12.39 -23.51 2.69
C THR A 872 -11.06 -22.76 2.70
N ASN A 873 -10.53 -22.38 1.54
CA ASN A 873 -9.19 -21.84 1.42
C ASN A 873 -8.97 -21.04 0.12
N VAL A 874 -7.92 -20.23 0.08
CA VAL A 874 -7.40 -19.60 -1.14
C VAL A 874 -6.01 -20.12 -1.43
N ARG A 875 -5.72 -20.43 -2.70
CA ARG A 875 -4.37 -20.82 -3.09
C ARG A 875 -3.51 -19.58 -3.37
N ALA A 876 -2.29 -19.56 -2.88
CA ALA A 876 -1.33 -18.48 -3.11
C ALA A 876 -0.37 -18.78 -4.27
N GLY A 877 0.06 -17.76 -5.00
CA GLY A 877 1.06 -17.87 -6.06
C GLY A 877 0.59 -17.36 -7.43
N TRP A 878 1.52 -17.32 -8.39
CA TRP A 878 1.37 -16.66 -9.69
C TRP A 878 0.16 -17.12 -10.51
N GLY A 879 -0.17 -18.42 -10.50
CA GLY A 879 -1.35 -18.97 -11.19
C GLY A 879 -2.41 -19.57 -10.26
N ALA A 880 -2.18 -19.52 -8.94
CA ALA A 880 -2.95 -20.33 -8.00
C ALA A 880 -4.23 -19.64 -7.50
N TRP A 881 -4.32 -18.30 -7.59
CA TRP A 881 -5.50 -17.52 -7.22
C TRP A 881 -6.76 -17.82 -8.07
N ALA A 882 -6.62 -18.65 -9.12
CA ALA A 882 -7.71 -19.19 -9.91
C ALA A 882 -8.57 -20.26 -9.18
N SER A 883 -8.39 -20.46 -7.86
CA SER A 883 -9.26 -21.33 -7.05
C SER A 883 -10.74 -20.94 -7.14
N GLY A 884 -11.04 -19.69 -7.50
CA GLY A 884 -12.41 -19.29 -7.83
C GLY A 884 -13.05 -20.16 -8.93
N ASN A 885 -12.31 -20.66 -9.92
CA ASN A 885 -12.91 -21.55 -10.93
C ASN A 885 -13.36 -22.93 -10.37
N GLU A 886 -12.98 -23.27 -9.14
CA GLU A 886 -13.27 -24.54 -8.49
C GLU A 886 -14.38 -24.41 -7.42
N THR A 887 -14.91 -23.20 -7.19
CA THR A 887 -15.95 -22.93 -6.18
C THR A 887 -16.83 -21.74 -6.60
N THR A 888 -17.83 -21.36 -5.81
CA THR A 888 -18.60 -20.13 -6.08
C THR A 888 -17.77 -18.90 -5.68
N PHE A 889 -17.59 -17.94 -6.60
CA PHE A 889 -16.74 -16.76 -6.39
C PHE A 889 -17.23 -15.51 -7.12
N GLY A 890 -16.93 -14.33 -6.60
CA GLY A 890 -17.33 -13.07 -7.23
C GLY A 890 -16.57 -11.89 -6.64
N ARG A 891 -16.70 -10.71 -7.25
CA ARG A 891 -16.27 -9.44 -6.65
C ARG A 891 -17.14 -9.09 -5.45
N ILE A 892 -18.41 -9.48 -5.52
CA ILE A 892 -19.46 -9.34 -4.51
C ILE A 892 -20.47 -10.46 -4.76
N MET A 893 -21.04 -11.02 -3.70
CA MET A 893 -21.96 -12.16 -3.81
C MET A 893 -22.94 -12.23 -2.66
N THR A 894 -24.16 -12.70 -2.90
CA THR A 894 -25.14 -13.06 -1.86
C THR A 894 -25.53 -14.52 -2.00
N PHE A 895 -26.05 -15.14 -0.95
CA PHE A 895 -26.48 -16.54 -1.02
C PHE A 895 -27.60 -16.86 -0.03
N ASP A 896 -28.35 -17.91 -0.35
CA ASP A 896 -29.29 -18.58 0.54
C ASP A 896 -28.80 -20.01 0.83
N ASP A 897 -29.70 -20.89 1.25
CA ASP A 897 -29.39 -22.29 1.57
C ASP A 897 -29.07 -23.12 0.31
N GLU A 898 -29.68 -22.82 -0.83
CA GLU A 898 -29.57 -23.59 -2.08
C GLU A 898 -28.72 -22.93 -3.17
N SER A 899 -28.73 -21.61 -3.24
CA SER A 899 -28.26 -20.84 -4.39
C SER A 899 -27.36 -19.69 -3.95
N ALA A 900 -26.51 -19.26 -4.88
CA ALA A 900 -25.66 -18.11 -4.73
C ALA A 900 -25.79 -17.21 -5.96
N TYR A 901 -25.68 -15.91 -5.73
CA TYR A 901 -25.77 -14.87 -6.74
C TYR A 901 -24.52 -14.02 -6.65
N GLY A 902 -23.91 -13.71 -7.79
CA GLY A 902 -22.62 -13.04 -7.80
C GLY A 902 -22.41 -12.16 -9.01
N TYR A 903 -21.59 -11.13 -8.83
CA TYR A 903 -21.01 -10.39 -9.95
C TYR A 903 -19.51 -10.66 -9.98
N GLY A 904 -19.00 -11.18 -11.08
CA GLY A 904 -17.64 -11.67 -11.16
C GLY A 904 -17.20 -11.95 -12.59
N ARG A 905 -15.98 -12.47 -12.74
CA ARG A 905 -15.45 -12.84 -14.05
C ARG A 905 -16.13 -14.09 -14.60
N VAL A 906 -16.39 -14.11 -15.89
CA VAL A 906 -16.85 -15.33 -16.60
C VAL A 906 -15.84 -16.47 -16.42
N ARG A 907 -14.55 -16.17 -16.40
CA ARG A 907 -13.50 -17.14 -16.08
C ARG A 907 -12.33 -16.44 -15.42
N ILE A 908 -11.69 -17.09 -14.46
CA ILE A 908 -10.37 -16.65 -13.99
C ILE A 908 -9.31 -17.34 -14.84
N ALA A 909 -8.49 -16.60 -15.57
CA ALA A 909 -7.34 -17.18 -16.23
C ALA A 909 -6.25 -17.54 -15.20
N SER A 910 -5.74 -18.77 -15.23
CA SER A 910 -4.51 -19.12 -14.52
C SER A 910 -3.30 -18.61 -15.31
N ALA A 911 -2.28 -18.06 -14.63
CA ALA A 911 -0.99 -17.51 -15.16
C ALA A 911 -0.97 -15.99 -15.41
N ALA A 912 0.09 -15.49 -16.07
CA ALA A 912 0.35 -14.09 -16.47
C ALA A 912 -0.71 -13.44 -17.38
N THR A 913 -1.86 -14.08 -17.55
CA THR A 913 -2.95 -13.67 -18.45
C THR A 913 -4.10 -13.00 -17.68
N GLY A 914 -3.83 -12.47 -16.48
CA GLY A 914 -4.85 -11.89 -15.59
C GLY A 914 -5.73 -10.81 -16.20
N HIS A 915 -5.29 -10.18 -17.30
CA HIS A 915 -6.00 -9.15 -18.08
C HIS A 915 -6.61 -9.67 -19.40
N ASN A 916 -6.38 -10.93 -19.76
CA ASN A 916 -7.03 -11.59 -20.92
C ASN A 916 -8.44 -12.08 -20.57
N ALA A 917 -8.82 -12.07 -19.29
CA ALA A 917 -10.11 -12.54 -18.79
C ALA A 917 -10.88 -11.42 -18.05
N ASP A 918 -11.00 -10.25 -18.68
CA ASP A 918 -11.72 -9.08 -18.15
C ASP A 918 -13.23 -9.07 -18.46
N ASP A 919 -13.81 -10.20 -18.87
CA ASP A 919 -15.26 -10.30 -19.09
C ASP A 919 -15.95 -10.59 -17.75
N TYR A 920 -16.90 -9.73 -17.38
CA TYR A 920 -17.66 -9.81 -16.15
C TYR A 920 -19.13 -10.06 -16.45
N HIS A 921 -19.81 -10.75 -15.55
CA HIS A 921 -21.24 -10.97 -15.62
C HIS A 921 -21.88 -11.00 -14.23
N LEU A 922 -23.17 -10.70 -14.17
CA LEU A 922 -24.02 -11.02 -13.04
C LEU A 922 -24.60 -12.42 -13.27
N TYR A 923 -24.65 -13.26 -12.26
CA TYR A 923 -25.10 -14.65 -12.44
C TYR A 923 -25.81 -15.20 -11.20
N GLY A 924 -26.64 -16.22 -11.43
CA GLY A 924 -27.23 -17.10 -10.42
C GLY A 924 -26.73 -18.53 -10.61
N VAL A 925 -26.30 -19.18 -9.53
CA VAL A 925 -25.76 -20.55 -9.56
C VAL A 925 -26.20 -21.34 -8.34
N LYS A 926 -26.30 -22.67 -8.47
CA LYS A 926 -26.47 -23.51 -7.28
C LYS A 926 -25.26 -23.36 -6.37
N LYS A 927 -25.49 -23.23 -5.07
CA LYS A 927 -24.45 -23.02 -4.09
C LYS A 927 -23.57 -24.26 -4.04
N VAL A 928 -22.32 -24.13 -4.49
CA VAL A 928 -21.33 -25.21 -4.45
C VAL A 928 -20.19 -24.81 -3.51
N GLN A 929 -20.21 -25.43 -2.34
CA GLN A 929 -19.14 -25.31 -1.36
C GLN A 929 -18.11 -26.42 -1.62
N MET A 930 -16.98 -26.09 -2.23
CA MET A 930 -15.89 -27.04 -2.36
C MET A 930 -14.91 -26.91 -1.19
N ILE A 931 -14.46 -28.06 -0.69
CA ILE A 931 -13.27 -28.15 0.14
C ILE A 931 -12.07 -27.96 -0.78
N THR A 932 -11.58 -26.74 -0.92
CA THR A 932 -10.34 -26.45 -1.63
C THR A 932 -9.18 -26.99 -0.79
N GLY A 933 -8.84 -28.27 -0.95
CA GLY A 933 -7.59 -28.81 -0.43
C GLY A 933 -6.39 -28.07 -1.04
N LEU A 934 -5.31 -27.97 -0.27
CA LEU A 934 -4.01 -27.50 -0.74
C LEU A 934 -3.63 -28.19 -2.07
N PRO A 935 -2.97 -27.51 -3.03
CA PRO A 935 -2.32 -28.23 -4.11
C PRO A 935 -1.34 -29.24 -3.51
N LYS A 936 -1.34 -30.47 -4.04
CA LYS A 936 -0.36 -31.51 -3.67
C LYS A 936 1.05 -30.90 -3.71
N ALA A 937 1.85 -31.13 -2.66
CA ALA A 937 3.26 -30.77 -2.63
C ALA A 937 3.97 -31.23 -3.92
N ARG A 938 4.83 -30.38 -4.49
CA ARG A 938 5.64 -30.71 -5.67
C ARG A 938 6.42 -32.02 -5.42
N ARG A 939 6.13 -33.07 -6.19
CA ARG A 939 6.85 -34.37 -6.12
C ARG A 939 8.23 -34.29 -6.78
N LYS A 940 9.13 -35.20 -6.38
CA LYS A 940 10.41 -35.48 -7.03
C LYS A 940 10.17 -36.23 -8.37
N LYS A 941 11.06 -36.00 -9.34
CA LYS A 941 11.03 -36.58 -10.70
C LYS A 941 10.98 -38.12 -10.65
N GLY A 942 9.99 -38.77 -11.27
CA GLY A 942 9.95 -40.23 -11.48
C GLY A 942 8.81 -41.04 -10.82
N GLN A 943 7.89 -40.44 -10.06
CA GLN A 943 6.73 -41.15 -9.51
C GLN A 943 5.53 -41.14 -10.49
N LYS A 944 4.94 -42.31 -10.78
CA LYS A 944 3.65 -42.42 -11.51
C LYS A 944 2.50 -41.82 -10.70
N ASP A 945 1.53 -41.25 -11.40
CA ASP A 945 0.32 -40.69 -10.81
C ASP A 945 -0.47 -41.79 -10.08
N PRO A 946 -0.84 -41.59 -8.79
CA PRO A 946 -2.00 -42.25 -8.27
C PRO A 946 -3.23 -41.68 -8.98
N GLN A 947 -4.13 -42.56 -9.39
CA GLN A 947 -5.44 -42.19 -9.92
C GLN A 947 -6.08 -41.09 -9.05
N PRO A 948 -6.63 -40.01 -9.64
CA PRO A 948 -7.27 -38.95 -8.88
C PRO A 948 -8.41 -39.54 -8.04
N VAL A 949 -8.42 -39.24 -6.73
CA VAL A 949 -9.51 -39.66 -5.83
C VAL A 949 -10.79 -38.84 -6.07
N VAL A 950 -10.68 -37.70 -6.78
CA VAL A 950 -11.81 -36.86 -7.21
C VAL A 950 -11.46 -36.26 -8.56
N SER A 951 -12.32 -36.40 -9.57
CA SER A 951 -12.23 -35.68 -10.84
C SER A 951 -12.18 -34.17 -10.56
N SER A 952 -11.35 -33.41 -11.27
CA SER A 952 -11.37 -31.94 -11.19
C SER A 952 -12.81 -31.47 -11.40
N PRO A 953 -13.47 -30.82 -10.42
CA PRO A 953 -14.84 -30.35 -10.62
C PRO A 953 -14.83 -29.31 -11.74
N SER A 954 -15.83 -29.40 -12.62
CA SER A 954 -16.13 -28.33 -13.56
C SER A 954 -16.55 -27.08 -12.78
N LYS A 955 -16.23 -25.89 -13.31
CA LYS A 955 -16.77 -24.62 -12.81
C LYS A 955 -18.29 -24.78 -12.62
N PRO A 956 -18.86 -24.32 -11.48
CA PRO A 956 -20.30 -24.42 -11.31
C PRO A 956 -20.97 -23.57 -12.41
N GLU A 957 -21.74 -24.24 -13.27
CA GLU A 957 -22.42 -23.59 -14.38
C GLU A 957 -23.60 -22.78 -13.87
N PRO A 958 -23.69 -21.48 -14.21
CA PRO A 958 -24.81 -20.66 -13.77
C PRO A 958 -26.11 -21.15 -14.42
N PHE A 959 -27.20 -21.14 -13.67
CA PHE A 959 -28.53 -21.44 -14.22
C PHE A 959 -29.11 -20.22 -14.96
N TRP A 960 -28.55 -19.02 -14.75
CA TRP A 960 -28.68 -17.85 -15.63
C TRP A 960 -27.47 -16.91 -15.47
N ALA A 961 -27.15 -16.14 -16.51
CA ALA A 961 -26.12 -15.09 -16.48
C ALA A 961 -26.52 -13.89 -17.35
N ASP A 962 -26.19 -12.68 -16.89
CA ASP A 962 -26.32 -11.40 -17.59
C ASP A 962 -24.93 -10.82 -17.88
N GLU A 963 -24.47 -10.97 -19.13
CA GLU A 963 -23.19 -10.45 -19.62
C GLU A 963 -23.24 -8.94 -19.92
N GLN A 964 -24.43 -8.34 -19.99
CA GLN A 964 -24.62 -6.89 -20.20
C GLN A 964 -25.01 -6.18 -18.89
N SER A 965 -24.67 -6.80 -17.76
CA SER A 965 -24.95 -6.27 -16.43
C SER A 965 -24.23 -4.93 -16.18
N LEU A 966 -24.72 -4.22 -15.17
CA LEU A 966 -23.99 -3.13 -14.52
C LEU A 966 -22.66 -3.63 -13.94
N ILE A 967 -21.73 -2.70 -13.73
CA ILE A 967 -20.57 -2.88 -12.85
C ILE A 967 -21.09 -2.91 -11.40
N VAL A 968 -21.55 -4.07 -10.92
CA VAL A 968 -22.27 -4.18 -9.63
C VAL A 968 -21.36 -3.81 -8.46
N ARG A 969 -21.67 -2.69 -7.79
CA ARG A 969 -20.95 -2.15 -6.63
C ARG A 969 -21.57 -2.53 -5.29
N ALA A 970 -22.87 -2.79 -5.25
CA ALA A 970 -23.60 -3.27 -4.07
C ALA A 970 -24.65 -4.29 -4.51
N MET A 971 -24.91 -5.29 -3.66
CA MET A 971 -25.81 -6.40 -3.96
C MET A 971 -26.46 -6.95 -2.68
N VAL A 972 -27.79 -7.14 -2.71
CA VAL A 972 -28.56 -7.76 -1.62
C VAL A 972 -29.63 -8.70 -2.16
N LEU A 973 -29.91 -9.76 -1.40
CA LEU A 973 -30.88 -10.79 -1.71
C LEU A 973 -32.16 -10.62 -0.85
N THR A 974 -33.31 -10.77 -1.48
CA THR A 974 -34.62 -10.92 -0.83
C THR A 974 -35.14 -12.33 -1.06
N SER A 975 -36.33 -12.68 -0.55
CA SER A 975 -36.89 -14.03 -0.71
C SER A 975 -37.01 -14.49 -2.17
N ASP A 976 -37.17 -13.56 -3.12
CA ASP A 976 -37.47 -13.85 -4.54
C ASP A 976 -36.75 -12.92 -5.54
N LYS A 977 -35.99 -11.93 -5.08
CA LYS A 977 -35.36 -10.91 -5.93
C LYS A 977 -33.92 -10.63 -5.51
N LEU A 978 -33.11 -10.30 -6.49
CA LEU A 978 -31.77 -9.76 -6.32
C LEU A 978 -31.82 -8.27 -6.62
N ILE A 979 -31.25 -7.45 -5.74
CA ILE A 979 -31.17 -6.00 -5.94
C ILE A 979 -29.70 -5.63 -6.08
N VAL A 980 -29.37 -5.01 -7.21
CA VAL A 980 -27.99 -4.63 -7.56
C VAL A 980 -27.91 -3.15 -7.88
N ALA A 981 -26.78 -2.54 -7.54
CA ALA A 981 -26.53 -1.14 -7.88
C ALA A 981 -25.12 -0.93 -8.45
N GLY A 982 -25.00 -0.14 -9.51
CA GLY A 982 -23.73 0.14 -10.18
C GLY A 982 -23.87 0.95 -11.47
N PRO A 983 -22.76 1.48 -12.02
CA PRO A 983 -22.79 2.13 -13.31
C PRO A 983 -22.90 1.13 -14.46
N PRO A 984 -23.33 1.58 -15.66
CA PRO A 984 -23.31 0.73 -16.85
C PRO A 984 -21.89 0.30 -17.20
N ASP A 985 -21.74 -0.93 -17.67
CA ASP A 985 -20.45 -1.44 -18.16
C ASP A 985 -20.28 -1.07 -19.65
N LEU A 986 -19.47 -0.04 -19.92
CA LEU A 986 -19.19 0.42 -21.28
C LEU A 986 -17.86 -0.11 -21.83
N ARG A 987 -17.20 -1.03 -21.11
CA ARG A 987 -15.89 -1.56 -21.51
C ARG A 987 -16.06 -2.44 -22.75
N LYS A 988 -15.45 -2.02 -23.85
CA LYS A 988 -15.40 -2.79 -25.10
C LYS A 988 -13.95 -3.13 -25.45
N LYS A 989 -13.70 -4.40 -25.80
CA LYS A 989 -12.38 -4.89 -26.19
C LYS A 989 -12.25 -4.88 -27.70
N GLU A 990 -11.08 -4.50 -28.19
CA GLU A 990 -10.69 -4.77 -29.57
C GLU A 990 -9.95 -6.11 -29.64
N THR A 991 -10.29 -6.92 -30.65
CA THR A 991 -9.64 -8.21 -30.88
C THR A 991 -8.15 -8.00 -31.13
N GLY A 992 -7.29 -8.64 -30.33
CA GLY A 992 -5.84 -8.56 -30.46
C GLY A 992 -5.18 -7.37 -29.74
N SER A 993 -5.95 -6.49 -29.08
CA SER A 993 -5.42 -5.36 -28.32
C SER A 993 -5.51 -5.57 -26.81
N LEU A 994 -4.51 -5.06 -26.07
CA LEU A 994 -4.57 -4.92 -24.61
C LEU A 994 -5.25 -3.61 -24.17
N ALA A 995 -5.58 -2.68 -25.08
CA ALA A 995 -6.33 -1.46 -24.78
C ALA A 995 -7.87 -1.70 -24.77
N TYR A 996 -8.66 -0.74 -24.29
CA TYR A 996 -10.10 -0.69 -24.61
C TYR A 996 -10.33 0.06 -25.93
N SER A 997 -11.41 -0.26 -26.65
CA SER A 997 -11.74 0.45 -27.90
C SER A 997 -12.11 1.92 -27.68
N ASN A 998 -12.64 2.24 -26.49
CA ASN A 998 -12.89 3.61 -26.02
C ASN A 998 -12.57 3.69 -24.52
N GLU A 999 -11.29 3.91 -24.19
CA GLU A 999 -10.80 3.94 -22.81
C GLU A 999 -11.40 5.09 -21.99
N GLU A 1000 -11.53 6.28 -22.59
CA GLU A 1000 -12.05 7.47 -21.91
C GLU A 1000 -13.51 7.25 -21.49
N GLU A 1001 -14.36 6.81 -22.41
CA GLU A 1001 -15.77 6.53 -22.10
C GLU A 1001 -15.91 5.41 -21.07
N SER A 1002 -15.08 4.37 -21.16
CA SER A 1002 -15.03 3.28 -20.19
C SER A 1002 -14.66 3.78 -18.79
N LEU A 1003 -13.70 4.71 -18.70
CA LEU A 1003 -13.23 5.28 -17.44
C LEU A 1003 -14.30 6.18 -16.80
N VAL A 1004 -14.91 7.06 -17.60
CA VAL A 1004 -16.02 7.93 -17.17
C VAL A 1004 -17.20 7.09 -16.67
N SER A 1005 -17.54 5.99 -17.35
CA SER A 1005 -18.57 5.05 -16.87
C SER A 1005 -18.18 4.39 -15.55
N PHE A 1006 -16.96 3.86 -15.44
CA PHE A 1006 -16.47 3.22 -14.21
C PHE A 1006 -16.50 4.15 -13.00
N LYS A 1007 -16.26 5.45 -13.21
CA LYS A 1007 -16.37 6.49 -12.17
C LYS A 1007 -17.82 6.84 -11.79
N GLY A 1008 -18.81 6.30 -12.50
CA GLY A 1008 -20.23 6.57 -12.29
C GLY A 1008 -20.75 7.82 -12.99
N GLU A 1009 -19.95 8.46 -13.84
CA GLU A 1009 -20.29 9.73 -14.49
C GLU A 1009 -21.23 9.56 -15.70
N LYS A 1010 -21.50 8.31 -16.13
CA LYS A 1010 -22.53 7.96 -17.13
C LYS A 1010 -23.87 7.55 -16.51
N GLY A 1011 -24.09 7.88 -15.23
CA GLY A 1011 -25.26 7.47 -14.47
C GLY A 1011 -25.05 6.16 -13.71
N VAL A 1012 -25.84 5.98 -12.66
CA VAL A 1012 -25.79 4.80 -11.79
C VAL A 1012 -27.20 4.26 -11.67
N MET A 1013 -27.34 2.94 -11.77
CA MET A 1013 -28.64 2.28 -11.75
C MET A 1013 -28.80 1.47 -10.47
N LEU A 1014 -30.01 1.48 -9.93
CA LEU A 1014 -30.54 0.52 -8.97
C LEU A 1014 -31.47 -0.42 -9.77
N ARG A 1015 -31.12 -1.69 -9.85
CA ARG A 1015 -31.82 -2.69 -10.68
C ARG A 1015 -32.38 -3.80 -9.79
N VAL A 1016 -33.65 -4.11 -10.00
CA VAL A 1016 -34.32 -5.28 -9.41
C VAL A 1016 -34.31 -6.42 -10.42
N VAL A 1017 -33.78 -7.57 -10.02
CA VAL A 1017 -33.56 -8.74 -10.87
C VAL A 1017 -34.30 -9.94 -10.28
N SER A 1018 -35.00 -10.70 -11.11
CA SER A 1018 -35.62 -11.97 -10.71
C SER A 1018 -34.53 -13.02 -10.44
N THR A 1019 -34.58 -13.66 -9.27
CA THR A 1019 -33.60 -14.70 -8.93
C THR A 1019 -33.79 -15.99 -9.71
N ALA A 1020 -34.97 -16.21 -10.30
CA ALA A 1020 -35.29 -17.44 -11.02
C ALA A 1020 -34.64 -17.50 -12.41
N ASP A 1021 -34.60 -16.37 -13.12
CA ASP A 1021 -34.23 -16.32 -14.54
C ASP A 1021 -33.26 -15.17 -14.90
N GLY A 1022 -32.88 -14.34 -13.93
CA GLY A 1022 -31.98 -13.20 -14.16
C GLY A 1022 -32.63 -12.03 -14.89
N ARG A 1023 -33.95 -12.06 -15.11
CA ARG A 1023 -34.67 -11.00 -15.83
C ARG A 1023 -34.74 -9.72 -14.99
N THR A 1024 -34.41 -8.59 -15.59
CA THR A 1024 -34.64 -7.26 -15.01
C THR A 1024 -36.15 -7.02 -14.84
N VAL A 1025 -36.57 -6.76 -13.60
CA VAL A 1025 -37.96 -6.46 -13.22
C VAL A 1025 -38.21 -4.95 -13.28
N SER A 1026 -37.29 -4.14 -12.74
CA SER A 1026 -37.32 -2.68 -12.88
C SER A 1026 -35.93 -2.06 -12.68
N GLU A 1027 -35.80 -0.81 -13.10
CA GLU A 1027 -34.60 0.01 -12.94
C GLU A 1027 -34.94 1.45 -12.56
N GLN A 1028 -34.10 2.01 -11.70
CA GLN A 1028 -34.21 3.36 -11.16
C GLN A 1028 -32.83 3.99 -11.17
N THR A 1029 -32.76 5.31 -11.33
CA THR A 1029 -31.48 6.03 -11.31
C THR A 1029 -31.09 6.40 -9.88
N LEU A 1030 -29.79 6.32 -9.61
CA LEU A 1030 -29.13 6.86 -8.43
C LEU A 1030 -28.29 8.07 -8.83
N ASP A 1031 -28.28 9.10 -7.97
CA ASP A 1031 -27.56 10.35 -8.23
C ASP A 1031 -26.03 10.19 -8.15
N THR A 1032 -25.54 9.15 -7.48
CA THR A 1032 -24.12 8.85 -7.32
C THR A 1032 -23.91 7.35 -7.11
N MET A 1033 -22.66 6.88 -7.22
CA MET A 1033 -22.31 5.50 -6.91
C MET A 1033 -22.67 5.14 -5.46
N PRO A 1034 -23.16 3.91 -5.23
CA PRO A 1034 -23.28 3.38 -3.87
C PRO A 1034 -21.90 3.18 -3.25
N VAL A 1035 -21.84 3.24 -1.92
CA VAL A 1035 -20.72 2.67 -1.15
C VAL A 1035 -20.59 1.20 -1.53
N PHE A 1036 -19.37 0.66 -1.55
CA PHE A 1036 -19.16 -0.76 -1.86
C PHE A 1036 -19.88 -1.65 -0.83
N ASP A 1037 -20.66 -2.62 -1.32
CA ASP A 1037 -21.58 -3.45 -0.51
C ASP A 1037 -22.61 -2.63 0.31
N GLY A 1038 -22.80 -1.35 -0.02
CA GLY A 1038 -23.58 -0.34 0.71
C GLY A 1038 -25.10 -0.49 0.69
N MET A 1039 -25.64 -1.71 0.68
CA MET A 1039 -27.09 -1.94 0.63
C MET A 1039 -27.57 -2.91 1.69
N SER A 1040 -28.84 -2.79 2.08
CA SER A 1040 -29.54 -3.73 2.96
C SER A 1040 -31.02 -3.75 2.66
N THR A 1041 -31.69 -4.84 3.01
CA THR A 1041 -33.14 -4.99 2.87
C THR A 1041 -33.75 -5.33 4.21
N ALA A 1042 -34.87 -4.69 4.54
CA ALA A 1042 -35.62 -5.03 5.73
C ALA A 1042 -37.07 -4.61 5.58
N ARG A 1043 -38.00 -5.46 6.04
CA ARG A 1043 -39.44 -5.17 6.12
C ARG A 1043 -40.02 -4.54 4.85
N GLY A 1044 -39.70 -5.15 3.70
CA GLY A 1044 -40.18 -4.73 2.38
C GLY A 1044 -39.49 -3.50 1.78
N ARG A 1045 -38.45 -2.96 2.41
CA ARG A 1045 -37.72 -1.77 1.97
C ARG A 1045 -36.28 -2.08 1.58
N VAL A 1046 -35.70 -1.22 0.74
CA VAL A 1046 -34.28 -1.22 0.36
C VAL A 1046 -33.62 0.03 0.88
N PHE A 1047 -32.49 -0.13 1.55
CA PHE A 1047 -31.67 0.96 2.06
C PHE A 1047 -30.34 1.00 1.29
N VAL A 1048 -29.94 2.20 0.85
CA VAL A 1048 -28.74 2.40 0.04
C VAL A 1048 -27.90 3.52 0.62
N SER A 1049 -26.64 3.21 0.96
CA SER A 1049 -25.60 4.20 1.32
C SER A 1049 -24.85 4.63 0.06
N LEU A 1050 -24.72 5.93 -0.14
CA LEU A 1050 -24.14 6.55 -1.32
C LEU A 1050 -22.78 7.20 -1.04
N LYS A 1051 -21.87 7.21 -2.03
CA LYS A 1051 -20.51 7.76 -1.88
C LYS A 1051 -20.46 9.26 -1.57
N ASN A 1052 -21.54 9.98 -1.83
CA ASN A 1052 -21.67 11.40 -1.50
C ASN A 1052 -22.11 11.63 -0.04
N GLY A 1053 -22.27 10.59 0.78
CA GLY A 1053 -22.72 10.71 2.17
C GLY A 1053 -24.23 10.76 2.37
N GLU A 1054 -25.01 10.29 1.39
CA GLU A 1054 -26.46 10.12 1.52
C GLU A 1054 -26.86 8.69 1.85
N VAL A 1055 -27.92 8.55 2.65
CA VAL A 1055 -28.65 7.29 2.83
C VAL A 1055 -30.03 7.46 2.24
N GLN A 1056 -30.48 6.48 1.46
CA GLN A 1056 -31.80 6.47 0.82
C GLN A 1056 -32.59 5.25 1.23
N CYS A 1057 -33.91 5.40 1.35
CA CYS A 1057 -34.87 4.31 1.52
C CYS A 1057 -35.80 4.23 0.32
N TRP A 1058 -36.05 3.02 -0.15
CA TRP A 1058 -36.92 2.71 -1.28
C TRP A 1058 -37.97 1.67 -0.86
N GLU A 1059 -39.21 1.81 -1.34
CA GLU A 1059 -40.35 0.92 -1.07
C GLU A 1059 -41.17 0.60 -2.32
#